data_AF-A0A9D9XWD7-F1
#
_entry.id   AF-A0A9D9XWD7-F1
#
_cell.length_a   1.000
_cell.length_b   1.000
_cell.length_c   1.000
_cell.angle_alpha   90.00
_cell.angle_beta   90.00
_cell.angle_gamma   90.00
#
_symmetry.space_group_name_H-M   'P 1'
#
loop_
_entity.id
_entity.type
_entity.pdbx_description
1 polymer ?
#
loop_
_entity_poly.entity_id
_entity_poly.type
_entity_poly.pdbx_seq_one_letter_code
_entity_poly.pdbx_strand_id
1 'polypeptide(L)'
;MKKTLSTVIAVTMFISCLAQQHKLPIVTAPEFKKDTLSITSFGAVEDGNTLNTKAINATIDALSKKGGGVVLVPNGLWLTGPIVLKNNINLHLAIGATLLFTKDFDQYPLVKANWEGLPQMRNQSPISATDAINIAITGKGIIDGNGDAWRMVKKDKLSETQWKKLVASGGVLSDDKKIWYPSQQSLKGSKLSNPGTISPEKDDAFYASIKDFLRPNLLLLTSCKNILLEGVTFQNSAAWCLHPLMSENITVRNITVKNPWYAQNGDGIDVESCKNVLIENSIFDVGDDALCMKSGRDAEGRKRGMPTENVIIRGCTVYASHGGFVIGSEMSGGAKNIHVSNCTFIGTDIGLRFKTTRGRGGVVEDIFIKDIYMKDIPGEAILFDMYYAAKDPIPLAGEKRELPKVEFLPVDETTPVFKNFHISNVYVNGAEKAIFIRGIPEMHVKDIVLENMVFQSQKGIDVQEASNITFRNIAVTSEETNPVIDIVQSDKLLFDNITYKKGAELLFRINGDRSNSISIKNTNASNAKEKIKYELGASENSTSFLSISPSDYKWSEKLSETAMRLWPDSFTLEGDKVAKWRYDQGVILKGMESVWNESGDGNWFKYIQESMDFYVQNDGTIKGYRPDEYNIDHINNGKLVLLLYQVTGKEKYKKAADLLRNQLRTHPRTSEGGFWHKKIYPSQMWLDGLYMGQPFYAEYAKIFHDDTAFNDIAKQFILMEKHAMDIKTGLLYHGWDESKEQQWANKTTGQSPNFWARSLGWFGMALVDVLDHFPANHPKRAELITILHRFANAAKKVQDQETGLWYDVPNMIGKEKNYPEASASCMLAYTLAKAARKGYIPQGHFDAARKAYRGILKEFIEIEPNGQVNLKGTVAVSGLGGKPYRDGSFEYYMSEPVITNDSKGLGAFILCAAEMELNETQSVGKGKTVLLDYYFNNEWKKDATGTPVRWHYTWEDKSNSGYAMLGDIFNRYGVQIKSLENLPTSATLKNASIYIMIDPDTEKETEKPKYVGPKEAIAISNWVKNGGVLVMLSNDAGNAEFKNFNQLAAKFGIQFNEDSKNRVQNDQYEQGAVLTTTGNPIFSANRKLFIKEYSSLQVNSLAVTVLKNGEDNVMAVAKYGKGTVFAFGDPWIYNEYLDGRRLSPGFDNYAAAEEWVKWLIKQTKW
;
A
#
# COMPACT_ATOMS: atom_id res chain seq x y z
N MET A 1 37.09 -7.63 -18.93
CA MET A 1 36.95 -7.42 -17.46
C MET A 1 36.49 -6.01 -17.04
N LYS A 2 36.00 -5.13 -17.93
CA LYS A 2 35.36 -3.84 -17.56
C LYS A 2 33.95 -3.63 -18.15
N LYS A 3 33.36 -4.67 -18.78
CA LYS A 3 32.03 -4.63 -19.41
C LYS A 3 30.95 -5.46 -18.69
N THR A 4 31.29 -6.09 -17.57
CA THR A 4 30.39 -7.05 -16.87
C THR A 4 29.81 -6.50 -15.56
N LEU A 5 30.14 -5.27 -15.17
CA LEU A 5 29.74 -4.69 -13.88
C LEU A 5 28.54 -3.71 -13.98
N SER A 6 28.14 -3.31 -15.19
CA SER A 6 27.16 -2.23 -15.39
C SER A 6 25.71 -2.71 -15.58
N THR A 7 25.49 -4.01 -15.79
CA THR A 7 24.14 -4.56 -16.08
C THR A 7 23.43 -5.09 -14.82
N VAL A 8 24.15 -5.29 -13.72
CA VAL A 8 23.61 -5.83 -12.45
C VAL A 8 22.84 -4.79 -11.62
N ILE A 9 23.01 -3.49 -11.91
CA ILE A 9 22.47 -2.40 -11.08
C ILE A 9 21.10 -1.89 -11.59
N ALA A 10 20.71 -2.22 -12.82
CA ALA A 10 19.55 -1.62 -13.49
C ALA A 10 18.19 -2.32 -13.26
N VAL A 11 18.14 -3.49 -12.60
CA VAL A 11 16.91 -4.30 -12.45
C VAL A 11 16.36 -4.28 -11.01
N THR A 12 17.10 -3.75 -10.05
CA THR A 12 16.69 -3.54 -8.64
C THR A 12 15.72 -2.36 -8.43
N MET A 13 15.35 -1.67 -9.50
CA MET A 13 14.75 -0.34 -9.52
C MET A 13 13.21 -0.36 -9.66
N PHE A 14 12.61 -1.45 -10.17
CA PHE A 14 11.19 -1.43 -10.61
C PHE A 14 10.14 -2.10 -9.68
N ILE A 15 10.50 -2.57 -8.47
CA ILE A 15 9.59 -3.39 -7.63
C ILE A 15 9.11 -2.69 -6.32
N SER A 16 9.62 -1.52 -5.94
CA SER A 16 9.29 -0.93 -4.62
C SER A 16 7.93 -0.19 -4.53
N CYS A 17 7.05 -0.29 -5.53
CA CYS A 17 5.82 0.51 -5.58
C CYS A 17 4.55 -0.31 -5.33
N LEU A 18 4.44 -1.04 -4.21
CA LEU A 18 3.19 -1.59 -3.66
C LEU A 18 3.34 -1.83 -2.14
N ALA A 19 2.76 -0.92 -1.35
CA ALA A 19 2.40 -1.01 0.07
C ALA A 19 3.25 -1.91 0.99
N GLN A 20 4.53 -1.58 1.15
CA GLN A 20 5.31 -2.07 2.29
C GLN A 20 4.84 -1.38 3.58
N GLN A 21 4.21 -2.12 4.49
CA GLN A 21 3.97 -1.65 5.85
C GLN A 21 5.32 -1.60 6.57
N HIS A 22 6.05 -0.50 6.36
CA HIS A 22 7.36 -0.25 6.94
C HIS A 22 7.22 -0.25 8.46
N LYS A 23 8.00 -1.10 9.15
CA LYS A 23 8.12 -1.03 10.60
C LYS A 23 8.74 0.33 10.94
N LEU A 24 7.90 1.23 11.46
CA LEU A 24 8.34 2.55 11.92
C LEU A 24 9.43 2.39 12.98
N PRO A 25 10.46 3.24 12.98
CA PRO A 25 11.54 3.15 13.96
C PRO A 25 11.03 3.38 15.38
N ILE A 26 11.63 2.68 16.35
CA ILE A 26 11.30 2.80 17.77
C ILE A 26 12.18 3.90 18.37
N VAL A 27 11.55 4.88 19.01
CA VAL A 27 12.23 5.98 19.71
C VAL A 27 12.03 5.80 21.21
N THR A 28 13.13 5.72 21.96
CA THR A 28 13.09 5.56 23.42
C THR A 28 12.91 6.93 24.08
N ALA A 29 11.91 7.06 24.97
CA ALA A 29 11.71 8.27 25.76
C ALA A 29 12.63 8.29 27.00
N PRO A 30 13.10 9.46 27.46
CA PRO A 30 13.81 9.57 28.72
C PRO A 30 12.89 9.39 29.92
N GLU A 31 13.43 8.84 31.02
CA GLU A 31 12.75 8.74 32.31
C GLU A 31 13.44 9.64 33.34
N PHE A 32 12.65 10.30 34.18
CA PHE A 32 13.13 11.25 35.18
C PHE A 32 12.64 10.88 36.58
N LYS A 33 13.48 11.17 37.58
CA LYS A 33 13.03 11.23 38.97
C LYS A 33 12.01 12.36 39.15
N LYS A 34 11.11 12.20 40.12
CA LYS A 34 10.08 13.20 40.45
C LYS A 34 10.61 14.36 41.31
N ASP A 35 11.82 14.22 41.85
CA ASP A 35 12.51 15.27 42.59
C ASP A 35 12.52 16.58 41.80
N THR A 36 11.99 17.65 42.39
CA THR A 36 11.87 18.96 41.74
C THR A 36 12.58 20.02 42.56
N LEU A 37 13.48 20.81 41.95
CA LEU A 37 14.08 22.00 42.55
C LEU A 37 13.76 23.23 41.70
N SER A 38 13.25 24.28 42.35
CA SER A 38 13.04 25.59 41.72
C SER A 38 14.33 26.38 41.66
N ILE A 39 14.57 27.09 40.56
CA ILE A 39 15.71 28.00 40.41
C ILE A 39 15.70 29.13 41.46
N THR A 40 14.53 29.51 41.98
CA THR A 40 14.39 30.51 43.05
C THR A 40 15.02 30.06 44.37
N SER A 41 15.06 28.75 44.64
CA SER A 41 15.75 28.19 45.80
C SER A 41 17.27 28.36 45.75
N PHE A 42 17.81 28.72 44.58
CA PHE A 42 19.22 29.00 44.34
C PHE A 42 19.49 30.49 44.08
N GLY A 43 18.54 31.36 44.43
CA GLY A 43 18.69 32.81 44.37
C GLY A 43 18.40 33.43 43.00
N ALA A 44 17.71 32.73 42.10
CA ALA A 44 17.23 33.34 40.86
C ALA A 44 16.15 34.40 41.14
N VAL A 45 16.14 35.49 40.36
CA VAL A 45 15.21 36.63 40.45
C VAL A 45 14.52 36.85 39.09
N GLU A 46 13.20 37.01 39.10
CA GLU A 46 12.30 37.06 37.93
C GLU A 46 12.09 38.45 37.30
N ASP A 47 12.99 39.39 37.56
CA ASP A 47 12.85 40.82 37.23
C ASP A 47 13.24 41.17 35.78
N GLY A 48 13.71 40.21 35.00
CA GLY A 48 14.24 40.40 33.64
C GLY A 48 15.56 41.17 33.55
N ASN A 49 16.19 41.51 34.66
CA ASN A 49 17.41 42.31 34.74
C ASN A 49 18.56 41.56 35.43
N THR A 50 18.25 40.78 36.47
CA THR A 50 19.20 40.00 37.23
C THR A 50 19.69 38.81 36.39
N LEU A 51 21.02 38.68 36.25
CA LEU A 51 21.63 37.58 35.49
C LEU A 51 21.60 36.27 36.30
N ASN A 52 20.67 35.38 35.95
CA ASN A 52 20.37 34.15 36.69
C ASN A 52 21.26 32.94 36.33
N THR A 53 22.26 33.11 35.46
CA THR A 53 23.09 32.02 34.92
C THR A 53 23.64 31.10 36.00
N LYS A 54 24.17 31.69 37.09
CA LYS A 54 24.77 30.94 38.20
C LYS A 54 23.72 30.15 38.98
N ALA A 55 22.57 30.75 39.28
CA ALA A 55 21.50 30.10 40.03
C ALA A 55 20.90 28.91 39.25
N ILE A 56 20.67 29.07 37.95
CA ILE A 56 20.10 28.02 37.10
C ILE A 56 21.08 26.84 36.97
N ASN A 57 22.34 27.09 36.61
CA ASN A 57 23.34 26.02 36.50
C ASN A 57 23.64 25.35 37.86
N ALA A 58 23.62 26.10 38.97
CA ALA A 58 23.75 25.51 40.31
C ALA A 58 22.57 24.59 40.67
N THR A 59 21.36 24.94 40.24
CA THR A 59 20.17 24.09 40.43
C THR A 59 20.30 22.78 39.64
N ILE A 60 20.72 22.86 38.38
CA ILE A 60 21.03 21.70 37.52
C ILE A 60 22.08 20.81 38.17
N ASP A 61 23.18 21.40 38.65
CA ASP A 61 24.27 20.69 39.30
C ASP A 61 23.82 19.96 40.57
N ALA A 62 23.00 20.62 41.38
CA ALA A 62 22.48 20.05 42.62
C ALA A 62 21.57 18.83 42.35
N LEU A 63 20.70 18.89 41.34
CA LEU A 63 19.85 17.77 40.96
C LEU A 63 20.64 16.64 40.29
N SER A 64 21.57 16.98 39.39
CA SER A 64 22.37 15.98 38.69
C SER A 64 23.22 15.16 39.67
N LYS A 65 23.80 15.81 40.69
CA LYS A 65 24.51 15.12 41.80
C LYS A 65 23.62 14.17 42.61
N LYS A 66 22.30 14.39 42.64
CA LYS A 66 21.31 13.52 43.29
C LYS A 66 20.76 12.45 42.33
N GLY A 67 21.31 12.32 41.13
CA GLY A 67 20.91 11.36 40.12
C GLY A 67 19.74 11.83 39.24
N GLY A 68 19.48 13.14 39.16
CA GLY A 68 18.51 13.73 38.25
C GLY A 68 17.20 14.18 38.88
N GLY A 69 16.35 14.79 38.06
CA GLY A 69 15.06 15.34 38.46
C GLY A 69 14.62 16.50 37.58
N VAL A 70 13.67 17.28 38.08
CA VAL A 70 13.06 18.42 37.40
C VAL A 70 13.62 19.73 37.93
N VAL A 71 14.27 20.51 37.07
CA VAL A 71 14.63 21.90 37.35
C VAL A 71 13.45 22.77 36.95
N LEU A 72 12.72 23.30 37.92
CA LEU A 72 11.56 24.16 37.69
C LEU A 72 12.00 25.61 37.47
N VAL A 73 11.63 26.17 36.32
CA VAL A 73 11.65 27.61 36.03
C VAL A 73 10.20 28.12 36.18
N PRO A 74 9.88 28.83 37.29
CA PRO A 74 8.52 29.34 37.52
C PRO A 74 8.10 30.43 36.52
N ASN A 75 6.84 30.85 36.58
CA ASN A 75 6.38 32.03 35.84
C ASN A 75 7.24 33.25 36.20
N GLY A 76 7.61 34.06 35.21
CA GLY A 76 8.55 35.17 35.43
C GLY A 76 9.45 35.44 34.24
N LEU A 77 10.17 36.56 34.26
CA LEU A 77 11.14 36.93 33.24
C LEU A 77 12.56 36.69 33.76
N TRP A 78 13.23 35.69 33.23
CA TRP A 78 14.50 35.18 33.75
C TRP A 78 15.64 35.50 32.78
N LEU A 79 16.34 36.61 33.00
CA LEU A 79 17.54 36.93 32.23
C LEU A 79 18.66 35.92 32.58
N THR A 80 19.30 35.34 31.57
CA THR A 80 20.39 34.37 31.77
C THR A 80 21.43 34.41 30.65
N GLY A 81 22.65 33.98 30.95
CA GLY A 81 23.64 33.54 29.97
C GLY A 81 23.52 32.03 29.73
N PRO A 82 24.56 31.37 29.20
CA PRO A 82 24.51 29.95 28.84
C PRO A 82 24.11 28.98 29.96
N ILE A 83 23.31 27.99 29.60
CA ILE A 83 22.87 26.87 30.43
C ILE A 83 23.44 25.57 29.86
N VAL A 84 24.05 24.75 30.73
CA VAL A 84 24.59 23.45 30.36
C VAL A 84 23.76 22.35 31.02
N LEU A 85 23.01 21.58 30.23
CA LEU A 85 22.25 20.44 30.72
C LEU A 85 23.19 19.28 31.10
N LYS A 86 22.76 18.48 32.07
CA LYS A 86 23.50 17.30 32.57
C LYS A 86 22.61 16.07 32.58
N ASN A 87 23.20 14.90 32.85
CA ASN A 87 22.49 13.64 32.89
C ASN A 87 21.26 13.67 33.80
N ASN A 88 20.16 13.08 33.31
CA ASN A 88 18.90 12.88 34.02
C ASN A 88 18.19 14.19 34.43
N ILE A 89 18.35 15.27 33.67
CA ILE A 89 17.75 16.59 33.96
C ILE A 89 16.60 16.90 33.02
N ASN A 90 15.45 17.22 33.59
CA ASN A 90 14.34 17.87 32.90
C ASN A 90 14.28 19.36 33.29
N LEU A 91 14.62 20.26 32.37
CA LEU A 91 14.42 21.70 32.52
C LEU A 91 12.97 22.04 32.19
N HIS A 92 12.14 22.27 33.21
CA HIS A 92 10.72 22.49 33.07
C HIS A 92 10.36 23.98 33.19
N LEU A 93 9.86 24.58 32.11
CA LEU A 93 9.41 25.96 32.07
C LEU A 93 7.90 26.05 32.28
N ALA A 94 7.50 26.61 33.41
CA ALA A 94 6.09 26.83 33.72
C ALA A 94 5.41 27.75 32.69
N ILE A 95 4.08 27.69 32.64
CA ILE A 95 3.31 28.67 31.88
C ILE A 95 3.62 30.09 32.39
N GLY A 96 3.88 31.03 31.47
CA GLY A 96 4.30 32.39 31.82
C GLY A 96 5.77 32.54 32.22
N ALA A 97 6.57 31.48 32.15
CA ALA A 97 8.02 31.59 32.26
C ALA A 97 8.63 32.04 30.92
N THR A 98 9.47 33.07 30.94
CA THR A 98 10.30 33.48 29.80
C THR A 98 11.76 33.43 30.21
N LEU A 99 12.49 32.45 29.67
CA LEU A 99 13.94 32.38 29.77
C LEU A 99 14.54 33.27 28.68
N LEU A 100 15.04 34.44 29.07
CA LEU A 100 15.57 35.45 28.15
C LEU A 100 17.09 35.40 28.17
N PHE A 101 17.70 35.02 27.05
CA PHE A 101 19.15 34.99 26.95
C PHE A 101 19.73 36.41 26.79
N THR A 102 20.84 36.70 27.44
CA THR A 102 21.44 38.05 27.42
C THR A 102 22.04 38.43 26.06
N LYS A 103 21.97 39.72 25.73
CA LYS A 103 22.65 40.34 24.58
C LYS A 103 24.11 40.68 24.86
N ASP A 104 24.58 40.45 26.09
CA ASP A 104 25.99 40.61 26.46
C ASP A 104 26.82 39.46 25.87
N PHE A 105 27.62 39.79 24.84
CA PHE A 105 28.41 38.81 24.11
C PHE A 105 29.52 38.19 24.97
N ASP A 106 29.96 38.86 26.04
CA ASP A 106 31.04 38.38 26.91
C ASP A 106 30.59 37.19 27.77
N GLN A 107 29.28 36.97 27.93
CA GLN A 107 28.73 35.78 28.60
C GLN A 107 28.88 34.50 27.76
N TYR A 108 29.19 34.61 26.47
CA TYR A 108 29.29 33.49 25.55
C TYR A 108 30.75 33.28 25.14
N PRO A 109 31.50 32.38 25.82
CA PRO A 109 32.88 32.11 25.47
C PRO A 109 32.98 31.45 24.09
N LEU A 110 34.15 31.60 23.46
CA LEU A 110 34.46 30.86 22.24
C LEU A 110 34.71 29.39 22.58
N VAL A 111 34.08 28.49 21.82
CA VAL A 111 34.14 27.04 21.98
C VAL A 111 34.33 26.36 20.62
N LYS A 112 35.02 25.21 20.63
CA LYS A 112 35.07 24.32 19.47
C LYS A 112 33.71 23.64 19.35
N ALA A 113 33.08 23.78 18.19
CA ALA A 113 31.76 23.25 17.89
C ALA A 113 31.69 22.75 16.45
N ASN A 114 30.47 22.50 15.96
CA ASN A 114 30.20 22.24 14.55
C ASN A 114 29.28 23.33 13.98
N TRP A 115 29.58 23.81 12.78
CA TRP A 115 28.76 24.77 12.06
C TRP A 115 28.71 24.41 10.58
N GLU A 116 27.49 24.30 10.04
CA GLU A 116 27.25 23.89 8.65
C GLU A 116 27.98 22.60 8.26
N GLY A 117 27.98 21.61 9.16
CA GLY A 117 28.58 20.30 8.94
C GLY A 117 30.09 20.22 9.08
N LEU A 118 30.77 21.31 9.50
CA LEU A 118 32.22 21.39 9.64
C LEU A 118 32.67 21.73 11.08
N PRO A 119 33.81 21.21 11.56
CA PRO A 119 34.41 21.67 12.82
C PRO A 119 34.78 23.17 12.76
N GLN A 120 34.19 23.96 13.65
CA GLN A 120 34.40 25.42 13.70
C GLN A 120 34.48 25.96 15.12
N MET A 121 35.17 27.09 15.28
CA MET A 121 35.10 27.93 16.47
C MET A 121 33.79 28.72 16.45
N ARG A 122 33.05 28.72 17.56
CA ARG A 122 31.74 29.41 17.72
C ARG A 122 31.62 30.05 19.09
N ASN A 123 30.72 31.02 19.25
CA ASN A 123 30.24 31.39 20.59
C ASN A 123 29.45 30.20 21.17
N GLN A 124 29.57 29.98 22.48
CA GLN A 124 28.83 28.93 23.19
C GLN A 124 27.32 29.10 22.97
N SER A 125 26.63 27.99 22.69
CA SER A 125 25.17 27.99 22.59
C SER A 125 24.50 28.37 23.91
N PRO A 126 23.45 29.22 23.89
CA PRO A 126 22.63 29.52 25.05
C PRO A 126 22.18 28.30 25.84
N ILE A 127 21.81 27.21 25.16
CA ILE A 127 21.58 25.90 25.78
C ILE A 127 22.49 24.87 25.12
N SER A 128 23.22 24.11 25.92
CA SER A 128 24.11 23.07 25.41
C SER A 128 24.12 21.81 26.28
N ALA A 129 24.44 20.69 25.65
CA ALA A 129 24.79 19.45 26.33
C ALA A 129 25.78 18.66 25.45
N THR A 130 26.69 17.94 26.09
CA THR A 130 27.63 17.03 25.41
C THR A 130 27.67 15.72 26.19
N ASP A 131 27.54 14.60 25.48
CA ASP A 131 27.56 13.24 26.05
C ASP A 131 26.52 13.01 27.16
N ALA A 132 25.41 13.76 27.14
CA ALA A 132 24.39 13.70 28.17
C ALA A 132 23.32 12.63 27.86
N ILE A 133 22.87 11.93 28.90
CA ILE A 133 21.85 10.88 28.83
C ILE A 133 20.62 11.28 29.63
N ASN A 134 19.44 11.03 29.08
CA ASN A 134 18.14 11.36 29.65
C ASN A 134 18.03 12.86 29.96
N ILE A 135 17.86 13.68 28.92
CA ILE A 135 17.70 15.13 29.06
C ILE A 135 16.37 15.59 28.48
N ALA A 136 15.75 16.56 29.13
CA ALA A 136 14.52 17.15 28.62
C ALA A 136 14.44 18.66 28.83
N ILE A 137 13.70 19.30 27.93
CA ILE A 137 13.20 20.66 28.08
C ILE A 137 11.69 20.59 27.88
N THR A 138 10.93 20.83 28.94
CA THR A 138 9.47 20.61 28.94
C THR A 138 8.71 21.83 29.45
N GLY A 139 7.40 21.84 29.25
CA GLY A 139 6.50 22.84 29.83
C GLY A 139 5.81 23.72 28.79
N LYS A 140 5.41 24.94 29.17
CA LYS A 140 4.66 25.87 28.31
C LYS A 140 5.24 27.29 28.32
N GLY A 141 6.47 27.44 28.78
CA GLY A 141 7.18 28.71 28.76
C GLY A 141 7.82 29.03 27.41
N ILE A 142 8.56 30.14 27.38
CA ILE A 142 9.26 30.68 26.23
C ILE A 142 10.76 30.67 26.51
N ILE A 143 11.55 30.26 25.53
CA ILE A 143 12.99 30.41 25.46
C ILE A 143 13.30 31.39 24.34
N ASP A 144 13.81 32.57 24.68
CA ASP A 144 14.16 33.63 23.73
C ASP A 144 15.68 33.82 23.66
N GLY A 145 16.25 33.58 22.47
CA GLY A 145 17.68 33.67 22.23
C GLY A 145 18.26 35.07 22.13
N ASN A 146 17.43 36.12 22.06
CA ASN A 146 17.87 37.49 21.80
C ASN A 146 18.77 37.62 20.56
N GLY A 147 18.52 36.77 19.56
CA GLY A 147 19.35 36.60 18.38
C GLY A 147 19.42 37.82 17.47
N ASP A 148 18.49 38.76 17.60
CA ASP A 148 18.50 40.05 16.90
C ASP A 148 19.75 40.87 17.19
N ALA A 149 20.36 40.70 18.36
CA ALA A 149 21.64 41.31 18.68
C ALA A 149 22.78 40.79 17.79
N TRP A 150 22.67 39.58 17.24
CA TRP A 150 23.75 38.86 16.57
C TRP A 150 23.68 38.89 15.04
N ARG A 151 22.48 39.06 14.48
CA ARG A 151 22.23 38.82 13.05
C ARG A 151 22.50 40.07 12.20
N MET A 152 23.18 39.88 11.08
CA MET A 152 23.19 40.88 10.01
C MET A 152 21.83 40.95 9.32
N VAL A 153 21.48 42.12 8.78
CA VAL A 153 20.19 42.35 8.11
C VAL A 153 20.41 42.98 6.74
N LYS A 154 19.85 42.37 5.69
CA LYS A 154 19.86 42.93 4.33
C LYS A 154 18.76 44.00 4.22
N LYS A 155 19.07 45.15 3.60
CA LYS A 155 18.13 46.27 3.43
C LYS A 155 16.82 45.86 2.78
N ASP A 156 16.91 45.03 1.74
CA ASP A 156 15.75 44.61 0.94
C ASP A 156 14.83 43.62 1.69
N LYS A 157 15.24 43.14 2.86
CA LYS A 157 14.39 42.34 3.75
C LYS A 157 13.57 43.21 4.73
N LEU A 158 13.74 44.53 4.72
CA LEU A 158 13.00 45.46 5.58
C LEU A 158 12.29 46.54 4.75
N SER A 159 11.13 47.01 5.23
CA SER A 159 10.56 48.27 4.73
C SER A 159 11.51 49.44 5.00
N GLU A 160 11.38 50.52 4.24
CA GLU A 160 12.22 51.70 4.41
C GLU A 160 12.18 52.26 5.84
N THR A 161 11.01 52.29 6.47
CA THR A 161 10.83 52.72 7.87
C THR A 161 11.55 51.79 8.85
N GLN A 162 11.43 50.47 8.66
CA GLN A 162 12.13 49.49 9.51
C GLN A 162 13.65 49.60 9.34
N TRP A 163 14.14 49.77 8.10
CA TRP A 163 15.57 49.93 7.83
C TRP A 163 16.13 51.19 8.49
N LYS A 164 15.46 52.34 8.36
CA LYS A 164 15.87 53.60 9.02
C LYS A 164 15.94 53.43 10.54
N LYS A 165 14.96 52.76 11.14
CA LYS A 165 14.94 52.47 12.59
C LYS A 165 16.10 51.56 13.01
N LEU A 166 16.41 50.53 12.23
CA LEU A 166 17.52 49.62 12.51
C LEU A 166 18.87 50.36 12.45
N VAL A 167 19.11 51.14 11.40
CA VAL A 167 20.35 51.92 11.27
C VAL A 167 20.49 52.94 12.40
N ALA A 168 19.39 53.57 12.82
CA ALA A 168 19.41 54.51 13.95
C ALA A 168 19.68 53.84 15.31
N SER A 169 19.50 52.52 15.43
CA SER A 169 19.75 51.77 16.67
C SER A 169 21.23 51.47 16.93
N GLY A 170 22.13 51.79 15.99
CA GLY A 170 23.57 51.52 16.09
C GLY A 170 24.06 50.58 14.97
N GLY A 171 25.17 49.88 15.20
CA GLY A 171 25.76 48.94 14.25
C GLY A 171 26.60 49.58 13.14
N VAL A 172 26.93 48.81 12.11
CA VAL A 172 27.82 49.18 11.00
C VAL A 172 27.21 48.74 9.67
N LEU A 173 27.29 49.58 8.65
CA LEU A 173 26.84 49.25 7.30
C LEU A 173 27.97 48.66 6.44
N SER A 174 27.63 47.79 5.49
CA SER A 174 28.51 47.43 4.38
C SER A 174 28.91 48.65 3.56
N ASP A 175 29.98 48.51 2.77
CA ASP A 175 30.53 49.59 1.94
C ASP A 175 29.48 50.13 0.93
N ASP A 176 28.60 49.25 0.43
CA ASP A 176 27.49 49.59 -0.47
C ASP A 176 26.19 50.02 0.24
N LYS A 177 26.19 50.05 1.58
CA LYS A 177 25.05 50.38 2.45
C LYS A 177 23.81 49.50 2.26
N LYS A 178 23.98 48.28 1.73
CA LYS A 178 22.89 47.31 1.54
C LYS A 178 22.73 46.32 2.68
N ILE A 179 23.72 46.16 3.54
CA ILE A 179 23.70 45.21 4.66
C ILE A 179 24.09 45.93 5.95
N TRP A 180 23.32 45.71 7.01
CA TRP A 180 23.59 46.18 8.36
C TRP A 180 24.18 45.03 9.19
N TYR A 181 25.21 45.33 9.97
CA TYR A 181 25.90 44.42 10.87
C TYR A 181 25.82 44.97 12.29
N PRO A 182 25.67 44.11 13.31
CA PRO A 182 25.57 44.56 14.70
C PRO A 182 26.88 45.13 15.24
N SER A 183 28.04 44.70 14.72
CA SER A 183 29.35 45.22 15.14
C SER A 183 30.39 45.21 14.01
N GLN A 184 31.52 45.88 14.25
CA GLN A 184 32.69 45.83 13.36
C GLN A 184 33.28 44.42 13.23
N GLN A 185 33.23 43.63 14.30
CA GLN A 185 33.70 42.24 14.27
C GLN A 185 32.83 41.39 13.34
N SER A 186 31.50 41.59 13.38
CA SER A 186 30.57 40.92 12.46
C SER A 186 30.84 41.31 11.00
N LEU A 187 31.07 42.60 10.71
CA LEU A 187 31.44 43.05 9.36
C LEU A 187 32.80 42.49 8.91
N LYS A 188 33.79 42.44 9.82
CA LYS A 188 35.11 41.87 9.51
C LYS A 188 34.98 40.38 9.17
N GLY A 189 34.25 39.62 9.99
CA GLY A 189 34.03 38.20 9.77
C GLY A 189 33.29 37.89 8.46
N SER A 190 32.32 38.72 8.06
CA SER A 190 31.54 38.48 6.83
C SER A 190 32.34 38.64 5.54
N LYS A 191 33.50 39.32 5.58
CA LYS A 191 34.43 39.48 4.45
C LYS A 191 35.37 38.29 4.28
N LEU A 192 35.36 37.32 5.19
CA LEU A 192 36.26 36.16 5.20
C LEU A 192 35.56 34.90 4.70
N SER A 193 36.29 34.03 4.01
CA SER A 193 35.80 32.70 3.62
C SER A 193 35.97 31.71 4.78
N ASN A 194 34.89 31.02 5.17
CA ASN A 194 34.83 30.06 6.28
C ASN A 194 35.62 30.50 7.54
N PRO A 195 35.33 31.69 8.09
CA PRO A 195 36.13 32.30 9.14
C PRO A 195 36.24 31.45 10.41
N GLY A 196 35.19 30.72 10.77
CA GLY A 196 35.18 29.86 11.96
C GLY A 196 35.97 28.55 11.83
N THR A 197 36.44 28.15 10.65
CA THR A 197 37.21 26.89 10.47
C THR A 197 38.39 26.84 11.43
N ILE A 198 38.56 25.70 12.11
CA ILE A 198 39.69 25.45 13.03
C ILE A 198 40.90 25.02 12.19
N SER A 199 41.97 25.82 12.21
CA SER A 199 43.23 25.51 11.53
C SER A 199 44.43 26.01 12.33
N PRO A 200 45.64 25.44 12.14
CA PRO A 200 46.86 25.90 12.82
C PRO A 200 47.22 27.37 12.53
N GLU A 201 46.70 27.94 11.45
CA GLU A 201 46.96 29.33 11.02
C GLU A 201 46.09 30.38 11.76
N LYS A 202 45.09 29.93 12.54
CA LYS A 202 44.15 30.80 13.25
C LYS A 202 44.31 30.60 14.75
N ASP A 203 44.82 31.63 15.42
CA ASP A 203 45.01 31.65 16.87
C ASP A 203 43.81 32.28 17.61
N ASP A 204 43.90 32.33 18.94
CA ASP A 204 42.84 32.90 19.77
C ASP A 204 42.60 34.40 19.48
N ALA A 205 43.65 35.14 19.13
CA ALA A 205 43.55 36.55 18.77
C ALA A 205 42.78 36.75 17.45
N PHE A 206 42.99 35.88 16.47
CA PHE A 206 42.21 35.86 15.24
C PHE A 206 40.72 35.69 15.55
N TYR A 207 40.34 34.64 16.29
CA TYR A 207 38.92 34.36 16.60
C TYR A 207 38.29 35.44 17.47
N ALA A 208 39.04 35.98 18.44
CA ALA A 208 38.60 37.11 19.25
C ALA A 208 38.29 38.35 18.38
N SER A 209 39.03 38.56 17.28
CA SER A 209 38.84 39.71 16.40
C SER A 209 37.58 39.65 15.52
N ILE A 210 36.92 38.49 15.45
CA ILE A 210 35.71 38.23 14.66
C ILE A 210 34.62 37.53 15.49
N LYS A 211 34.73 37.58 16.83
CA LYS A 211 33.90 36.78 17.75
C LYS A 211 32.41 36.97 17.48
N ASP A 212 31.99 38.21 17.29
CA ASP A 212 30.58 38.57 17.07
C ASP A 212 29.99 38.01 15.77
N PHE A 213 30.84 37.63 14.80
CA PHE A 213 30.41 36.95 13.58
C PHE A 213 30.08 35.47 13.80
N LEU A 214 30.72 34.83 14.79
CA LEU A 214 30.66 33.38 15.04
C LEU A 214 29.43 33.00 15.87
N ARG A 215 28.25 33.33 15.37
CA ARG A 215 26.95 33.30 16.08
C ARG A 215 26.67 31.95 16.78
N PRO A 216 26.05 31.92 17.96
CA PRO A 216 25.67 30.65 18.57
C PRO A 216 24.38 30.08 17.95
N ASN A 217 24.22 28.75 17.97
CA ASN A 217 22.90 28.12 17.83
C ASN A 217 22.14 28.28 19.14
N LEU A 218 20.81 28.43 19.14
CA LEU A 218 20.06 28.57 20.40
C LEU A 218 20.25 27.33 21.29
N LEU A 219 20.09 26.14 20.72
CA LEU A 219 20.26 24.86 21.39
C LEU A 219 21.20 23.95 20.58
N LEU A 220 22.23 23.40 21.24
CA LEU A 220 23.17 22.44 20.67
C LEU A 220 23.32 21.22 21.58
N LEU A 221 22.88 20.04 21.12
CA LEU A 221 22.99 18.77 21.86
C LEU A 221 23.91 17.85 21.08
N THR A 222 25.13 17.65 21.56
CA THR A 222 26.14 16.86 20.85
C THR A 222 26.33 15.50 21.51
N SER A 223 26.16 14.43 20.73
CA SER A 223 26.39 13.05 21.19
C SER A 223 25.53 12.65 22.40
N CYS A 224 24.31 13.20 22.49
CA CYS A 224 23.38 12.95 23.60
C CYS A 224 22.46 11.76 23.29
N LYS A 225 21.89 11.15 24.34
CA LYS A 225 20.98 10.00 24.23
C LYS A 225 19.71 10.17 25.07
N ASN A 226 18.57 9.77 24.52
CA ASN A 226 17.24 9.88 25.15
C ASN A 226 16.90 11.35 25.47
N ILE A 227 16.44 12.06 24.45
CA ILE A 227 16.20 13.50 24.48
C ILE A 227 14.70 13.77 24.33
N LEU A 228 14.15 14.67 25.15
CA LEU A 228 12.76 15.13 25.03
C LEU A 228 12.66 16.66 24.98
N LEU A 229 12.16 17.21 23.89
CA LEU A 229 11.75 18.61 23.78
C LEU A 229 10.22 18.64 23.67
N GLU A 230 9.54 19.25 24.64
CA GLU A 230 8.07 19.17 24.72
C GLU A 230 7.39 20.46 25.16
N GLY A 231 6.42 20.93 24.38
CA GLY A 231 5.48 22.01 24.76
C GLY A 231 6.02 23.44 24.77
N VAL A 232 7.35 23.62 24.84
CA VAL A 232 8.01 24.92 24.96
C VAL A 232 8.03 25.69 23.63
N THR A 233 8.02 27.03 23.72
CA THR A 233 8.32 27.89 22.57
C THR A 233 9.80 28.25 22.54
N PHE A 234 10.48 27.96 21.43
CA PHE A 234 11.84 28.42 21.14
C PHE A 234 11.78 29.55 20.13
N GLN A 235 12.38 30.70 20.42
CA GLN A 235 12.30 31.84 19.52
C GLN A 235 13.56 32.71 19.45
N ASN A 236 13.62 33.49 18.38
CA ASN A 236 14.63 34.53 18.16
C ASN A 236 16.07 34.01 18.27
N SER A 237 16.38 32.89 17.60
CA SER A 237 17.73 32.30 17.60
C SER A 237 18.75 33.12 16.79
N ALA A 238 19.98 33.28 17.28
CA ALA A 238 21.05 34.00 16.56
C ALA A 238 21.45 33.34 15.23
N ALA A 239 21.28 32.02 15.13
CA ALA A 239 21.54 31.18 13.97
C ALA A 239 20.55 30.00 13.99
N TRP A 240 21.00 28.77 13.69
CA TRP A 240 20.17 27.56 13.80
C TRP A 240 19.54 27.45 15.20
N CYS A 241 18.25 27.13 15.26
CA CYS A 241 17.52 27.14 16.51
C CYS A 241 17.77 25.87 17.33
N LEU A 242 17.37 24.70 16.81
CA LEU A 242 17.52 23.42 17.50
C LEU A 242 18.51 22.54 16.73
N HIS A 243 19.68 22.26 17.29
CA HIS A 243 20.71 21.44 16.64
C HIS A 243 21.08 20.22 17.49
N PRO A 244 20.29 19.13 17.45
CA PRO A 244 20.77 17.82 17.82
C PRO A 244 21.79 17.32 16.80
N LEU A 245 22.99 17.03 17.28
CA LEU A 245 24.14 16.59 16.50
C LEU A 245 24.64 15.25 17.03
N MET A 246 24.80 14.25 16.15
CA MET A 246 25.34 12.92 16.49
C MET A 246 24.59 12.24 17.65
N SER A 247 23.30 12.52 17.81
CA SER A 247 22.52 12.13 18.98
C SER A 247 21.52 11.00 18.66
N GLU A 248 21.07 10.27 19.68
CA GLU A 248 20.20 9.10 19.55
C GLU A 248 18.95 9.19 20.43
N ASN A 249 17.82 8.66 19.95
CA ASN A 249 16.55 8.60 20.66
C ASN A 249 16.03 10.00 21.02
N ILE A 250 15.58 10.73 20.00
CA ILE A 250 15.19 12.13 20.13
C ILE A 250 13.69 12.24 19.92
N THR A 251 13.00 12.82 20.91
CA THR A 251 11.58 13.14 20.80
C THR A 251 11.41 14.66 20.86
N VAL A 252 10.75 15.20 19.85
CA VAL A 252 10.29 16.59 19.78
C VAL A 252 8.80 16.58 19.59
N ARG A 253 8.02 17.12 20.55
CA ARG A 253 6.56 17.09 20.45
C ARG A 253 5.90 18.35 20.97
N ASN A 254 4.84 18.80 20.30
CA ASN A 254 4.02 19.93 20.76
C ASN A 254 4.81 21.25 20.98
N ILE A 255 5.99 21.42 20.37
CA ILE A 255 6.78 22.65 20.52
C ILE A 255 6.34 23.70 19.50
N THR A 256 6.73 24.94 19.75
CA THR A 256 6.65 26.02 18.75
C THR A 256 8.05 26.59 18.52
N VAL A 257 8.48 26.72 17.27
CA VAL A 257 9.73 27.39 16.90
C VAL A 257 9.42 28.64 16.08
N LYS A 258 9.87 29.81 16.55
CA LYS A 258 9.57 31.12 15.95
C LYS A 258 10.83 31.95 15.74
N ASN A 259 11.27 32.07 14.50
CA ASN A 259 12.32 33.00 14.10
C ASN A 259 11.78 34.02 13.10
N PRO A 260 12.19 35.29 13.16
CA PRO A 260 11.79 36.26 12.14
C PRO A 260 12.15 35.76 10.74
N TRP A 261 11.27 35.96 9.76
CA TRP A 261 11.50 35.51 8.38
C TRP A 261 12.80 36.04 7.73
N TYR A 262 13.35 37.16 8.23
CA TYR A 262 14.62 37.73 7.77
C TYR A 262 15.85 37.20 8.53
N ALA A 263 15.67 36.32 9.52
CA ALA A 263 16.74 35.74 10.32
C ALA A 263 17.66 34.88 9.43
N GLN A 264 18.88 35.35 9.20
CA GLN A 264 19.87 34.65 8.39
C GLN A 264 20.28 33.34 9.07
N ASN A 265 20.18 32.20 8.37
CA ASN A 265 20.37 30.86 8.92
C ASN A 265 19.46 30.61 10.13
N GLY A 266 18.22 31.10 10.06
CA GLY A 266 17.23 31.04 11.14
C GLY A 266 16.43 29.74 11.15
N ASP A 267 17.06 28.61 10.83
CA ASP A 267 16.47 27.28 10.72
C ASP A 267 15.71 26.86 11.99
N GLY A 268 14.68 26.03 11.81
CA GLY A 268 13.83 25.53 12.89
C GLY A 268 14.48 24.43 13.70
N ILE A 269 14.69 23.27 13.07
CA ILE A 269 15.42 22.14 13.65
C ILE A 269 16.34 21.50 12.61
N ASP A 270 17.59 21.33 13.00
CA ASP A 270 18.67 20.72 12.23
C ASP A 270 19.06 19.40 12.87
N VAL A 271 18.49 18.30 12.36
CA VAL A 271 18.82 16.95 12.82
C VAL A 271 20.03 16.46 12.06
N GLU A 272 21.21 16.56 12.68
CA GLU A 272 22.48 16.30 12.02
C GLU A 272 23.13 14.99 12.52
N SER A 273 23.33 14.03 11.62
CA SER A 273 23.95 12.72 11.93
C SER A 273 23.28 11.98 13.10
N CYS A 274 21.95 12.10 13.24
CA CYS A 274 21.20 11.55 14.38
C CYS A 274 20.47 10.24 14.04
N LYS A 275 20.11 9.48 15.08
CA LYS A 275 19.43 8.19 14.95
C LYS A 275 18.21 8.07 15.84
N ASN A 276 17.15 7.46 15.32
CA ASN A 276 15.88 7.21 16.03
C ASN A 276 15.26 8.53 16.53
N VAL A 277 14.61 9.25 15.62
CA VAL A 277 14.07 10.59 15.88
C VAL A 277 12.57 10.59 15.65
N LEU A 278 11.82 11.19 16.56
CA LEU A 278 10.39 11.46 16.46
C LEU A 278 10.16 12.97 16.60
N ILE A 279 9.60 13.59 15.57
CA ILE A 279 9.11 14.98 15.60
C ILE A 279 7.61 14.93 15.34
N GLU A 280 6.80 15.39 16.28
CA GLU A 280 5.35 15.37 16.10
C GLU A 280 4.61 16.60 16.62
N ASN A 281 3.47 16.91 15.99
CA ASN A 281 2.49 17.90 16.45
C ASN A 281 3.10 19.28 16.79
N SER A 282 4.16 19.67 16.07
CA SER A 282 4.95 20.87 16.38
C SER A 282 4.77 21.94 15.29
N ILE A 283 4.94 23.21 15.67
CA ILE A 283 4.71 24.38 14.81
C ILE A 283 6.05 25.08 14.53
N PHE A 284 6.31 25.41 13.27
CA PHE A 284 7.50 26.11 12.83
C PHE A 284 7.13 27.35 12.01
N ASP A 285 7.74 28.49 12.31
CA ASP A 285 7.64 29.74 11.56
C ASP A 285 9.00 30.43 11.64
N VAL A 286 9.80 30.36 10.57
CA VAL A 286 11.25 30.53 10.62
C VAL A 286 11.82 31.26 9.40
N GLY A 287 13.08 31.72 9.53
CA GLY A 287 13.76 32.50 8.48
C GLY A 287 14.53 31.68 7.45
N ASP A 288 14.66 30.37 7.64
CA ASP A 288 15.31 29.44 6.71
C ASP A 288 14.56 28.09 6.69
N ASP A 289 15.22 26.94 6.58
CA ASP A 289 14.55 25.63 6.58
C ASP A 289 13.86 25.29 7.93
N ALA A 290 12.66 24.70 7.91
CA ALA A 290 11.93 24.36 9.14
C ALA A 290 12.35 23.02 9.75
N LEU A 291 12.20 21.93 8.99
CA LEU A 291 12.49 20.56 9.40
C LEU A 291 13.66 20.02 8.56
N CYS A 292 14.90 20.24 8.98
CA CYS A 292 16.09 20.04 8.15
C CYS A 292 16.94 18.84 8.60
N MET A 293 17.06 17.83 7.73
CA MET A 293 17.90 16.65 7.97
C MET A 293 19.28 16.85 7.33
N LYS A 294 20.34 16.68 8.12
CA LYS A 294 21.74 16.87 7.73
C LYS A 294 22.62 15.72 8.22
N SER A 295 23.85 15.62 7.72
CA SER A 295 24.83 14.60 8.11
C SER A 295 26.27 15.02 7.77
N GLY A 296 26.58 16.30 7.98
CA GLY A 296 27.90 16.86 7.73
C GLY A 296 28.15 17.25 6.27
N ARG A 297 29.23 18.01 6.04
CA ARG A 297 29.53 18.63 4.75
C ARG A 297 30.86 18.12 4.17
N ASP A 298 30.83 17.82 2.88
CA ASP A 298 31.98 17.44 2.05
C ASP A 298 32.85 16.36 2.67
N ALA A 299 34.18 16.51 2.59
CA ALA A 299 35.14 15.53 3.07
C ALA A 299 34.99 15.23 4.58
N GLU A 300 34.67 16.23 5.41
CA GLU A 300 34.47 16.03 6.85
C GLU A 300 33.19 15.24 7.14
N GLY A 301 32.10 15.48 6.41
CA GLY A 301 30.87 14.69 6.53
C GLY A 301 31.07 13.24 6.04
N ARG A 302 31.78 13.05 4.92
CA ARG A 302 32.14 11.70 4.44
C ARG A 302 33.03 10.96 5.42
N LYS A 303 34.02 11.64 6.00
CA LYS A 303 34.91 11.09 7.02
C LYS A 303 34.14 10.69 8.28
N ARG A 304 33.13 11.48 8.67
CA ARG A 304 32.24 11.14 9.79
C ARG A 304 31.43 9.88 9.48
N GLY A 305 30.90 9.74 8.27
CA GLY A 305 30.22 8.54 7.81
C GLY A 305 28.97 8.17 8.63
N MET A 306 28.34 9.16 9.27
CA MET A 306 27.16 8.96 10.12
C MET A 306 25.93 9.56 9.43
N PRO A 307 25.03 8.75 8.88
CA PRO A 307 23.80 9.26 8.29
C PRO A 307 22.84 9.78 9.38
N THR A 308 21.94 10.68 8.99
CA THR A 308 20.70 10.85 9.75
C THR A 308 19.75 9.73 9.36
N GLU A 309 19.40 8.87 10.31
CA GLU A 309 18.63 7.66 10.03
C GLU A 309 17.51 7.40 11.03
N ASN A 310 16.47 6.67 10.58
CA ASN A 310 15.34 6.25 11.41
C ASN A 310 14.57 7.45 11.98
N VAL A 311 13.99 8.27 11.10
CA VAL A 311 13.27 9.50 11.49
C VAL A 311 11.78 9.36 11.21
N ILE A 312 10.95 9.80 12.15
CA ILE A 312 9.50 9.96 11.99
C ILE A 312 9.16 11.43 12.22
N ILE A 313 8.48 12.03 11.24
CA ILE A 313 7.91 13.37 11.34
C ILE A 313 6.41 13.25 11.08
N ARG A 314 5.56 13.77 11.98
CA ARG A 314 4.11 13.74 11.75
C ARG A 314 3.30 14.84 12.41
N GLY A 315 2.21 15.27 11.77
CA GLY A 315 1.28 16.22 12.40
C GLY A 315 1.84 17.65 12.56
N CYS A 316 2.97 17.96 11.93
CA CYS A 316 3.61 19.28 12.04
C CYS A 316 2.98 20.30 11.09
N THR A 317 2.95 21.56 11.53
CA THR A 317 2.54 22.71 10.71
C THR A 317 3.73 23.65 10.53
N VAL A 318 4.03 23.99 9.29
CA VAL A 318 5.09 24.94 8.94
C VAL A 318 4.48 26.15 8.24
N TYR A 319 4.81 27.34 8.72
CA TYR A 319 4.46 28.63 8.12
C TYR A 319 5.62 29.14 7.26
N ALA A 320 5.99 30.43 7.35
CA ALA A 320 7.09 30.96 6.56
C ALA A 320 8.38 30.17 6.86
N SER A 321 9.07 29.75 5.80
CA SER A 321 10.36 29.04 5.84
C SER A 321 10.89 28.89 4.41
N HIS A 322 12.18 28.60 4.24
CA HIS A 322 12.75 28.25 2.94
C HIS A 322 12.34 26.84 2.47
N GLY A 323 11.82 26.00 3.37
CA GLY A 323 11.47 24.61 3.10
C GLY A 323 10.64 24.02 4.22
N GLY A 324 9.50 23.41 3.89
CA GLY A 324 8.63 22.71 4.85
C GLY A 324 9.33 21.50 5.47
N PHE A 325 9.68 20.52 4.62
CA PHE A 325 10.57 19.41 4.98
C PHE A 325 11.78 19.37 4.06
N VAL A 326 12.98 19.26 4.65
CA VAL A 326 14.24 19.49 3.94
C VAL A 326 15.25 18.40 4.24
N ILE A 327 15.96 17.96 3.20
CA ILE A 327 17.20 17.17 3.35
C ILE A 327 18.33 17.93 2.65
N GLY A 328 19.42 18.16 3.38
CA GLY A 328 20.64 18.80 2.88
C GLY A 328 20.78 20.30 3.22
N SER A 329 21.75 21.01 2.66
CA SER A 329 22.69 20.52 1.62
C SER A 329 23.82 19.65 2.19
N GLU A 330 24.03 19.72 3.50
CA GLU A 330 25.07 19.01 4.23
C GLU A 330 24.62 17.57 4.47
N MET A 331 24.62 16.74 3.43
CA MET A 331 24.14 15.34 3.48
C MET A 331 25.26 14.32 3.20
N SER A 332 26.52 14.70 3.42
CA SER A 332 27.69 13.92 3.03
C SER A 332 27.85 12.60 3.78
N GLY A 333 27.34 12.49 5.01
CA GLY A 333 27.24 11.23 5.75
C GLY A 333 26.05 10.35 5.36
N GLY A 334 25.14 10.88 4.52
CA GLY A 334 23.92 10.23 4.06
C GLY A 334 22.67 10.54 4.88
N ALA A 335 21.51 10.13 4.40
CA ALA A 335 20.24 10.18 5.13
C ALA A 335 19.35 9.02 4.69
N LYS A 336 18.74 8.27 5.64
CA LYS A 336 17.93 7.11 5.25
C LYS A 336 16.84 6.69 6.23
N ASN A 337 15.84 5.96 5.72
CA ASN A 337 14.69 5.48 6.49
C ASN A 337 13.98 6.62 7.23
N ILE A 338 13.45 7.57 6.46
CA ILE A 338 12.78 8.77 6.97
C ILE A 338 11.31 8.75 6.55
N HIS A 339 10.41 8.86 7.53
CA HIS A 339 8.97 8.81 7.38
C HIS A 339 8.37 10.17 7.72
N VAL A 340 7.70 10.82 6.77
CA VAL A 340 7.03 12.11 6.96
C VAL A 340 5.55 11.95 6.65
N SER A 341 4.66 12.32 7.56
CA SER A 341 3.23 12.17 7.31
C SER A 341 2.31 13.20 7.96
N ASN A 342 1.16 13.49 7.35
CA ASN A 342 0.14 14.36 7.94
C ASN A 342 0.68 15.76 8.29
N CYS A 343 1.45 16.36 7.39
CA CYS A 343 2.07 17.68 7.61
C CYS A 343 1.42 18.75 6.73
N THR A 344 1.38 19.99 7.25
CA THR A 344 0.79 21.14 6.57
C THR A 344 1.83 22.23 6.38
N PHE A 345 2.05 22.68 5.14
CA PHE A 345 3.01 23.73 4.79
C PHE A 345 2.28 24.93 4.16
N ILE A 346 2.39 26.10 4.78
CA ILE A 346 1.62 27.30 4.40
C ILE A 346 2.58 28.48 4.24
N GLY A 347 2.75 28.97 3.01
CA GLY A 347 3.65 30.10 2.75
C GLY A 347 5.13 29.75 2.87
N THR A 348 5.49 28.45 2.88
CA THR A 348 6.89 28.01 2.75
C THR A 348 7.36 28.29 1.32
N ASP A 349 8.58 28.79 1.14
CA ASP A 349 9.15 29.04 -0.20
C ASP A 349 9.12 27.79 -1.08
N ILE A 350 9.50 26.65 -0.50
CA ILE A 350 9.47 25.31 -1.12
C ILE A 350 8.73 24.37 -0.17
N GLY A 351 7.91 23.46 -0.71
CA GLY A 351 7.21 22.45 0.09
C GLY A 351 8.17 21.35 0.60
N LEU A 352 8.43 20.36 -0.26
CA LEU A 352 9.41 19.30 -0.04
C LEU A 352 10.72 19.64 -0.76
N ARG A 353 11.83 19.76 -0.03
CA ARG A 353 13.09 20.31 -0.55
C ARG A 353 14.27 19.36 -0.35
N PHE A 354 14.78 18.77 -1.42
CA PHE A 354 15.94 17.88 -1.41
C PHE A 354 17.09 18.52 -2.18
N LYS A 355 18.16 18.90 -1.47
CA LYS A 355 19.24 19.71 -2.02
C LYS A 355 20.61 19.09 -1.80
N THR A 356 21.43 19.05 -2.86
CA THR A 356 22.83 18.64 -2.80
C THR A 356 23.63 19.28 -3.93
N THR A 357 24.95 19.09 -3.91
CA THR A 357 25.86 19.56 -4.97
C THR A 357 27.08 18.65 -5.04
N ARG A 358 27.79 18.69 -6.18
CA ARG A 358 29.06 17.98 -6.34
C ARG A 358 30.05 18.39 -5.27
N GLY A 359 30.87 17.45 -4.80
CA GLY A 359 31.73 17.66 -3.65
C GLY A 359 31.12 17.11 -2.35
N ARG A 360 29.78 17.04 -2.24
CA ARG A 360 29.11 16.48 -1.05
C ARG A 360 29.33 14.98 -0.92
N GLY A 361 29.13 14.21 -1.99
CA GLY A 361 29.01 12.75 -1.89
C GLY A 361 27.74 12.34 -1.14
N GLY A 362 27.79 11.19 -0.46
CA GLY A 362 26.71 10.71 0.38
C GLY A 362 25.51 10.16 -0.40
N VAL A 363 24.65 9.41 0.29
CA VAL A 363 23.45 8.79 -0.28
C VAL A 363 22.24 9.20 0.54
N VAL A 364 21.20 9.69 -0.12
CA VAL A 364 19.85 9.83 0.45
C VAL A 364 18.96 8.75 -0.15
N GLU A 365 18.46 7.86 0.70
CA GLU A 365 17.63 6.72 0.28
C GLU A 365 16.57 6.31 1.29
N ASP A 366 15.56 5.58 0.86
CA ASP A 366 14.48 5.06 1.71
C ASP A 366 13.71 6.20 2.41
N ILE A 367 13.16 7.10 1.60
CA ILE A 367 12.40 8.26 2.07
C ILE A 367 10.92 8.07 1.75
N PHE A 368 10.07 8.08 2.79
CA PHE A 368 8.64 7.80 2.71
C PHE A 368 7.86 9.02 3.17
N ILE A 369 7.06 9.60 2.28
CA ILE A 369 6.32 10.84 2.54
C ILE A 369 4.87 10.62 2.14
N LYS A 370 3.93 10.92 3.02
CA LYS A 370 2.52 10.83 2.68
C LYS A 370 1.64 11.86 3.36
N ASP A 371 0.49 12.16 2.78
CA ASP A 371 -0.55 12.99 3.40
C ASP A 371 0.00 14.40 3.72
N ILE A 372 0.44 15.12 2.67
CA ILE A 372 1.02 16.47 2.78
C ILE A 372 0.08 17.50 2.16
N TYR A 373 -0.17 18.58 2.90
CA TYR A 373 -1.08 19.65 2.49
C TYR A 373 -0.31 20.95 2.34
N MET A 374 -0.36 21.57 1.18
CA MET A 374 0.40 22.77 0.85
C MET A 374 -0.51 23.90 0.40
N LYS A 375 -0.19 25.12 0.84
CA LYS A 375 -0.88 26.32 0.40
C LYS A 375 0.07 27.48 0.21
N ASP A 376 -0.13 28.24 -0.86
CA ASP A 376 0.55 29.50 -1.15
C ASP A 376 2.09 29.34 -1.21
N ILE A 377 2.58 28.36 -1.98
CA ILE A 377 4.01 28.04 -2.13
C ILE A 377 4.65 28.93 -3.22
N PRO A 378 5.53 29.90 -2.90
CA PRO A 378 6.09 30.81 -3.89
C PRO A 378 7.02 30.16 -4.93
N GLY A 379 7.57 28.97 -4.64
CA GLY A 379 8.47 28.22 -5.52
C GLY A 379 7.90 26.85 -5.89
N GLU A 380 8.75 25.83 -5.86
CA GLU A 380 8.39 24.45 -6.15
C GLU A 380 7.64 23.79 -4.98
N ALA A 381 6.54 23.08 -5.26
CA ALA A 381 5.91 22.24 -4.25
C ALA A 381 6.78 21.03 -3.89
N ILE A 382 7.42 20.41 -4.88
CA ILE A 382 8.41 19.33 -4.69
C ILE A 382 9.66 19.64 -5.50
N LEU A 383 10.81 19.71 -4.82
CA LEU A 383 12.12 20.04 -5.39
C LEU A 383 13.15 18.94 -5.11
N PHE A 384 13.76 18.41 -6.16
CA PHE A 384 15.04 17.71 -6.11
C PHE A 384 16.06 18.48 -6.92
N ASP A 385 17.15 18.94 -6.29
CA ASP A 385 18.18 19.69 -6.99
C ASP A 385 19.60 19.29 -6.55
N MET A 386 20.37 18.76 -7.51
CA MET A 386 21.77 18.39 -7.35
C MET A 386 22.75 19.50 -7.79
N TYR A 387 22.27 20.70 -8.12
CA TYR A 387 23.07 21.91 -8.42
C TYR A 387 22.92 23.01 -7.35
N TYR A 388 22.75 22.62 -6.08
CA TYR A 388 22.58 23.58 -4.99
C TYR A 388 23.71 24.62 -4.94
N ALA A 389 23.33 25.90 -4.81
CA ALA A 389 24.24 27.05 -4.93
C ALA A 389 24.29 27.98 -3.70
N ALA A 390 23.85 27.52 -2.52
CA ALA A 390 23.88 28.30 -1.27
C ALA A 390 23.20 29.69 -1.36
N LYS A 391 22.06 29.77 -2.06
CA LYS A 391 21.22 30.97 -2.19
C LYS A 391 19.80 30.72 -1.68
N ASP A 392 19.09 31.78 -1.29
CA ASP A 392 17.66 31.76 -0.95
C ASP A 392 16.89 31.04 -2.09
N PRO A 393 15.89 30.20 -1.82
CA PRO A 393 15.16 29.51 -2.89
C PRO A 393 14.45 30.51 -3.82
N ILE A 394 13.80 31.53 -3.26
CA ILE A 394 13.13 32.59 -4.02
C ILE A 394 14.11 33.74 -4.30
N PRO A 395 14.35 34.08 -5.59
CA PRO A 395 15.16 35.24 -5.94
C PRO A 395 14.56 36.53 -5.39
N LEU A 396 15.42 37.40 -4.85
CA LEU A 396 14.98 38.75 -4.48
C LEU A 396 14.72 39.59 -5.74
N ALA A 397 13.89 40.63 -5.62
CA ALA A 397 13.56 41.51 -6.74
C ALA A 397 14.82 42.09 -7.39
N GLY A 398 14.99 41.85 -8.70
CA GLY A 398 16.16 42.29 -9.46
C GLY A 398 17.38 41.36 -9.40
N GLU A 399 17.33 40.27 -8.63
CA GLU A 399 18.38 39.25 -8.61
C GLU A 399 18.37 38.44 -9.92
N LYS A 400 19.50 38.42 -10.63
CA LYS A 400 19.72 37.52 -11.77
C LYS A 400 20.53 36.32 -11.31
N ARG A 401 20.01 35.11 -11.56
CA ARG A 401 20.73 33.86 -11.31
C ARG A 401 21.18 33.26 -12.63
N GLU A 402 22.47 33.00 -12.73
CA GLU A 402 23.02 32.24 -13.85
C GLU A 402 22.61 30.78 -13.71
N LEU A 403 22.28 30.16 -14.84
CA LEU A 403 22.01 28.73 -14.87
C LEU A 403 23.32 27.96 -14.62
N PRO A 404 23.27 26.82 -13.91
CA PRO A 404 24.46 26.00 -13.72
C PRO A 404 24.99 25.52 -15.07
N LYS A 405 26.31 25.48 -15.20
CA LYS A 405 26.97 24.90 -16.37
C LYS A 405 26.77 23.39 -16.36
N VAL A 406 26.21 22.85 -17.43
CA VAL A 406 26.08 21.41 -17.62
C VAL A 406 27.43 20.84 -18.06
N GLU A 407 28.02 20.00 -17.24
CA GLU A 407 29.25 19.28 -17.55
C GLU A 407 29.21 17.88 -16.95
N PHE A 408 29.89 16.95 -17.61
CA PHE A 408 29.99 15.55 -17.19
C PHE A 408 31.30 15.35 -16.42
N LEU A 409 31.23 14.89 -15.17
CA LEU A 409 32.40 14.58 -14.35
C LEU A 409 32.47 13.08 -14.03
N PRO A 410 33.64 12.54 -13.64
CA PRO A 410 33.75 11.17 -13.17
C PRO A 410 32.90 10.93 -11.91
N VAL A 411 32.21 9.78 -11.84
CA VAL A 411 31.54 9.35 -10.62
C VAL A 411 32.59 8.87 -9.60
N ASP A 412 32.62 9.50 -8.44
CA ASP A 412 33.48 9.18 -7.31
C ASP A 412 32.75 9.38 -5.96
N GLU A 413 33.46 9.25 -4.84
CA GLU A 413 32.87 9.43 -3.50
C GLU A 413 32.29 10.83 -3.24
N THR A 414 32.64 11.83 -4.06
CA THR A 414 32.14 13.21 -3.96
C THR A 414 30.86 13.43 -4.77
N THR A 415 30.42 12.42 -5.53
CA THR A 415 29.20 12.43 -6.33
C THR A 415 28.00 12.11 -5.45
N PRO A 416 27.04 13.03 -5.27
CA PRO A 416 25.88 12.79 -4.41
C PRO A 416 24.87 11.87 -5.09
N VAL A 417 24.06 11.16 -4.29
CA VAL A 417 23.03 10.24 -4.80
C VAL A 417 21.70 10.48 -4.09
N PHE A 418 20.63 10.70 -4.88
CA PHE A 418 19.23 10.63 -4.43
C PHE A 418 18.56 9.42 -5.09
N LYS A 419 18.08 8.47 -4.27
CA LYS A 419 17.34 7.30 -4.75
C LYS A 419 16.28 6.80 -3.77
N ASN A 420 15.33 5.99 -4.22
CA ASN A 420 14.32 5.30 -3.42
C ASN A 420 13.45 6.23 -2.55
N PHE A 421 12.68 7.07 -3.23
CA PHE A 421 11.69 7.95 -2.62
C PHE A 421 10.27 7.45 -2.94
N HIS A 422 9.40 7.44 -1.94
CA HIS A 422 7.97 7.15 -2.07
C HIS A 422 7.18 8.33 -1.52
N ILE A 423 6.52 9.08 -2.40
CA ILE A 423 5.74 10.26 -2.04
C ILE A 423 4.31 10.04 -2.52
N SER A 424 3.33 10.07 -1.60
CA SER A 424 1.92 9.84 -1.93
C SER A 424 0.98 10.85 -1.28
N ASN A 425 -0.21 11.07 -1.83
CA ASN A 425 -1.25 11.91 -1.20
C ASN A 425 -0.76 13.34 -0.89
N VAL A 426 -0.33 14.06 -1.93
CA VAL A 426 0.12 15.46 -1.82
C VAL A 426 -0.90 16.39 -2.48
N TYR A 427 -1.39 17.37 -1.72
CA TYR A 427 -2.44 18.30 -2.17
C TYR A 427 -1.94 19.73 -2.07
N VAL A 428 -1.91 20.42 -3.21
CA VAL A 428 -1.30 21.74 -3.33
C VAL A 428 -2.31 22.73 -3.90
N ASN A 429 -2.58 23.80 -3.14
CA ASN A 429 -3.34 24.95 -3.59
C ASN A 429 -2.41 26.18 -3.68
N GLY A 430 -1.90 26.42 -4.89
CA GLY A 430 -0.96 27.50 -5.18
C GLY A 430 0.49 27.07 -5.00
N ALA A 431 1.19 26.89 -6.13
CA ALA A 431 2.64 26.78 -6.22
C ALA A 431 3.16 27.44 -7.51
N GLU A 432 4.39 27.95 -7.54
CA GLU A 432 4.98 28.42 -8.81
C GLU A 432 5.24 27.25 -9.76
N LYS A 433 5.69 26.09 -9.25
CA LYS A 433 5.90 24.88 -10.05
C LYS A 433 5.45 23.65 -9.27
N ALA A 434 4.75 22.73 -9.95
CA ALA A 434 4.25 21.51 -9.30
C ALA A 434 5.42 20.63 -8.82
N ILE A 435 6.28 20.22 -9.74
CA ILE A 435 7.40 19.32 -9.45
C ILE A 435 8.62 19.74 -10.27
N PHE A 436 9.77 19.82 -9.62
CA PHE A 436 11.07 20.02 -10.28
C PHE A 436 12.06 18.96 -9.80
N ILE A 437 12.58 18.19 -10.75
CA ILE A 437 13.61 17.18 -10.51
C ILE A 437 14.81 17.50 -11.39
N ARG A 438 15.97 17.70 -10.78
CA ARG A 438 17.22 17.93 -11.51
C ARG A 438 18.38 17.14 -10.90
N GLY A 439 18.78 16.09 -11.62
CA GLY A 439 20.02 15.37 -11.38
C GLY A 439 21.24 16.02 -12.02
N ILE A 440 22.35 15.28 -12.05
CA ILE A 440 23.58 15.64 -12.78
C ILE A 440 23.85 14.60 -13.89
N PRO A 441 24.51 14.99 -15.00
CA PRO A 441 24.72 14.12 -16.16
C PRO A 441 25.28 12.72 -15.86
N GLU A 442 26.17 12.60 -14.89
CA GLU A 442 26.80 11.35 -14.46
C GLU A 442 26.03 10.59 -13.37
N MET A 443 25.03 11.21 -12.73
CA MET A 443 24.23 10.61 -11.66
C MET A 443 22.81 11.18 -11.65
N HIS A 444 21.88 10.43 -12.23
CA HIS A 444 20.48 10.80 -12.23
C HIS A 444 19.87 10.76 -10.83
N VAL A 445 18.90 11.64 -10.58
CA VAL A 445 17.90 11.40 -9.52
C VAL A 445 17.07 10.20 -9.97
N LYS A 446 16.93 9.19 -9.12
CA LYS A 446 16.35 7.91 -9.56
C LYS A 446 15.52 7.19 -8.53
N ASP A 447 14.80 6.15 -8.92
CA ASP A 447 14.00 5.33 -8.00
C ASP A 447 12.97 6.14 -7.23
N ILE A 448 12.07 6.82 -7.94
CA ILE A 448 11.06 7.64 -7.28
C ILE A 448 9.66 7.17 -7.67
N VAL A 449 8.81 7.05 -6.67
CA VAL A 449 7.37 6.86 -6.83
C VAL A 449 6.66 8.11 -6.34
N LEU A 450 5.86 8.71 -7.22
CA LEU A 450 4.98 9.84 -6.94
C LEU A 450 3.56 9.42 -7.27
N GLU A 451 2.68 9.32 -6.26
CA GLU A 451 1.31 8.83 -6.48
C GLU A 451 0.21 9.63 -5.77
N ASN A 452 -0.98 9.68 -6.39
CA ASN A 452 -2.19 10.28 -5.82
C ASN A 452 -1.97 11.74 -5.40
N MET A 453 -1.74 12.63 -6.38
CA MET A 453 -1.41 14.04 -6.09
C MET A 453 -2.31 15.00 -6.86
N VAL A 454 -2.56 16.16 -6.27
CA VAL A 454 -3.31 17.25 -6.90
C VAL A 454 -2.52 18.56 -6.77
N PHE A 455 -2.21 19.16 -7.91
CA PHE A 455 -1.48 20.42 -7.99
C PHE A 455 -2.33 21.51 -8.66
N GLN A 456 -2.50 22.64 -7.97
CA GLN A 456 -2.83 23.92 -8.58
C GLN A 456 -1.55 24.77 -8.57
N SER A 457 -1.01 25.07 -9.75
CA SER A 457 0.29 25.72 -9.88
C SER A 457 0.39 26.65 -11.08
N GLN A 458 1.40 27.52 -11.11
CA GLN A 458 1.68 28.34 -12.29
C GLN A 458 2.28 27.47 -13.41
N LYS A 459 3.29 26.65 -13.10
CA LYS A 459 3.97 25.71 -14.02
C LYS A 459 3.73 24.26 -13.63
N GLY A 460 3.80 23.37 -14.63
CA GLY A 460 3.62 21.94 -14.44
C GLY A 460 4.86 21.21 -13.91
N ILE A 461 5.18 20.07 -14.49
CA ILE A 461 6.24 19.14 -14.06
C ILE A 461 7.49 19.34 -14.93
N ASP A 462 8.66 19.29 -14.32
CA ASP A 462 9.96 19.44 -14.99
C ASP A 462 10.95 18.41 -14.45
N VAL A 463 11.45 17.55 -15.35
CA VAL A 463 12.26 16.37 -15.02
C VAL A 463 13.53 16.38 -15.85
N GLN A 464 14.67 16.54 -15.19
CA GLN A 464 15.98 16.69 -15.82
C GLN A 464 16.98 15.72 -15.21
N GLU A 465 17.72 14.98 -16.04
CA GLU A 465 18.72 14.02 -15.59
C GLU A 465 18.13 13.06 -14.53
N ALA A 466 17.00 12.43 -14.88
CA ALA A 466 16.28 11.52 -13.99
C ALA A 466 16.15 10.11 -14.59
N SER A 467 16.06 9.09 -13.75
CA SER A 467 15.91 7.70 -14.20
C SER A 467 14.92 6.94 -13.33
N ASN A 468 14.09 6.09 -13.92
CA ASN A 468 13.24 5.18 -13.15
C ASN A 468 12.32 5.91 -12.14
N ILE A 469 11.43 6.76 -12.67
CA ILE A 469 10.45 7.49 -11.86
C ILE A 469 9.04 7.17 -12.34
N THR A 470 8.16 6.80 -11.40
CA THR A 470 6.74 6.58 -11.64
C THR A 470 5.93 7.77 -11.13
N PHE A 471 5.13 8.35 -12.01
CA PHE A 471 4.11 9.36 -11.74
C PHE A 471 2.74 8.69 -11.94
N ARG A 472 1.97 8.47 -10.87
CA ARG A 472 0.69 7.75 -10.91
C ARG A 472 -0.46 8.56 -10.32
N ASN A 473 -1.60 8.65 -11.01
CA ASN A 473 -2.78 9.36 -10.52
C ASN A 473 -2.47 10.80 -10.08
N ILE A 474 -1.90 11.59 -10.98
CA ILE A 474 -1.51 12.98 -10.70
C ILE A 474 -2.37 13.94 -11.52
N ALA A 475 -3.06 14.85 -10.84
CA ALA A 475 -3.79 15.95 -11.46
C ALA A 475 -2.96 17.24 -11.38
N VAL A 476 -2.62 17.81 -12.55
CA VAL A 476 -1.88 19.08 -12.66
C VAL A 476 -2.76 20.12 -13.35
N THR A 477 -3.26 21.08 -12.57
CA THR A 477 -3.93 22.27 -13.10
C THR A 477 -2.92 23.41 -13.13
N SER A 478 -2.18 23.51 -14.24
CA SER A 478 -1.22 24.60 -14.47
C SER A 478 -1.77 25.71 -15.35
N GLU A 479 -1.35 26.95 -15.10
CA GLU A 479 -1.68 28.09 -15.98
C GLU A 479 -0.79 28.12 -17.23
N GLU A 480 0.51 27.87 -17.07
CA GLU A 480 1.43 27.61 -18.18
C GLU A 480 1.27 26.17 -18.65
N THR A 481 1.01 26.01 -19.95
CA THR A 481 0.72 24.70 -20.57
C THR A 481 1.61 24.41 -21.77
N ASN A 482 2.75 25.11 -21.92
CA ASN A 482 3.72 24.89 -22.99
C ASN A 482 5.17 24.72 -22.48
N PRO A 483 5.49 23.57 -21.85
CA PRO A 483 4.67 22.36 -21.72
C PRO A 483 4.00 22.25 -20.35
N VAL A 484 3.10 21.27 -20.21
CA VAL A 484 2.63 20.79 -18.90
C VAL A 484 3.70 19.90 -18.25
N ILE A 485 4.41 19.09 -19.04
CA ILE A 485 5.49 18.20 -18.58
C ILE A 485 6.71 18.42 -19.49
N ASP A 486 7.82 18.89 -18.92
CA ASP A 486 9.12 19.02 -19.61
C ASP A 486 10.07 17.92 -19.13
N ILE A 487 10.70 17.21 -20.07
CA ILE A 487 11.59 16.08 -19.81
C ILE A 487 12.90 16.32 -20.55
N VAL A 488 14.02 16.33 -19.83
CA VAL A 488 15.35 16.61 -20.37
C VAL A 488 16.33 15.52 -19.96
N GLN A 489 16.99 14.88 -20.93
CA GLN A 489 18.05 13.88 -20.71
C GLN A 489 17.67 12.82 -19.65
N SER A 490 16.44 12.30 -19.69
CA SER A 490 15.90 11.42 -18.65
C SER A 490 15.34 10.13 -19.21
N ASP A 491 15.44 9.03 -18.45
CA ASP A 491 15.01 7.72 -18.94
C ASP A 491 14.13 6.92 -17.98
N LYS A 492 13.44 5.90 -18.50
CA LYS A 492 12.61 4.97 -17.73
C LYS A 492 11.56 5.67 -16.87
N LEU A 493 10.87 6.66 -17.43
CA LEU A 493 9.83 7.38 -16.73
C LEU A 493 8.47 6.77 -17.07
N LEU A 494 7.62 6.55 -16.07
CA LEU A 494 6.24 6.10 -16.25
C LEU A 494 5.28 7.21 -15.82
N PHE A 495 4.44 7.68 -16.73
CA PHE A 495 3.33 8.59 -16.47
C PHE A 495 2.02 7.82 -16.62
N ASP A 496 1.41 7.44 -15.50
CA ASP A 496 0.17 6.65 -15.43
C ASP A 496 -0.98 7.49 -14.85
N ASN A 497 -2.05 7.67 -15.64
CA ASN A 497 -3.24 8.43 -15.24
C ASN A 497 -2.93 9.88 -14.83
N ILE A 498 -2.30 10.63 -15.73
CA ILE A 498 -2.07 12.07 -15.55
C ILE A 498 -3.29 12.83 -16.05
N THR A 499 -3.86 13.67 -15.20
CA THR A 499 -4.96 14.58 -15.55
C THR A 499 -4.44 16.01 -15.61
N TYR A 500 -4.90 16.78 -16.60
CA TYR A 500 -4.44 18.14 -16.83
C TYR A 500 -5.54 19.02 -17.45
N LYS A 501 -5.34 20.34 -17.45
CA LYS A 501 -6.30 21.32 -17.98
C LYS A 501 -6.60 21.06 -19.47
N LYS A 502 -7.88 20.88 -19.80
CA LYS A 502 -8.32 20.71 -21.20
C LYS A 502 -7.94 21.95 -22.03
N GLY A 503 -7.43 21.71 -23.23
CA GLY A 503 -6.95 22.76 -24.14
C GLY A 503 -5.50 23.20 -23.89
N ALA A 504 -4.74 22.48 -23.06
CA ALA A 504 -3.31 22.70 -22.87
C ALA A 504 -2.57 22.78 -24.22
N GLU A 505 -1.64 23.73 -24.36
CA GLU A 505 -0.92 23.95 -25.63
C GLU A 505 -0.04 22.74 -26.00
N LEU A 506 0.81 22.28 -25.07
CA LEU A 506 1.71 21.15 -25.23
C LEU A 506 1.72 20.29 -23.96
N LEU A 507 1.34 19.02 -24.06
CA LEU A 507 1.36 18.13 -22.90
C LEU A 507 2.79 17.73 -22.51
N PHE A 508 3.53 17.07 -23.39
CA PHE A 508 4.92 16.64 -23.14
C PHE A 508 5.91 17.35 -24.06
N ARG A 509 6.98 17.90 -23.51
CA ARG A 509 8.20 18.21 -24.26
C ARG A 509 9.28 17.21 -23.85
N ILE A 510 9.87 16.53 -24.83
CA ILE A 510 10.93 15.54 -24.61
C ILE A 510 12.20 16.03 -25.30
N ASN A 511 13.23 16.26 -24.51
CA ASN A 511 14.48 16.88 -24.94
C ASN A 511 15.68 15.99 -24.63
N GLY A 512 16.65 15.98 -25.53
CA GLY A 512 17.94 15.32 -25.30
C GLY A 512 18.01 13.91 -25.87
N ASP A 513 19.18 13.57 -26.39
CA ASP A 513 19.52 12.28 -27.02
C ASP A 513 19.59 11.10 -26.04
N ARG A 514 19.68 11.36 -24.72
CA ARG A 514 19.59 10.33 -23.67
C ARG A 514 18.17 10.14 -23.14
N SER A 515 17.19 10.89 -23.66
CA SER A 515 15.79 10.68 -23.29
C SER A 515 15.24 9.43 -23.95
N ASN A 516 14.76 8.48 -23.14
CA ASN A 516 14.43 7.11 -23.57
C ASN A 516 13.44 6.42 -22.60
N SER A 517 12.63 5.50 -23.10
CA SER A 517 11.76 4.64 -22.26
C SER A 517 10.79 5.45 -21.42
N ILE A 518 10.21 6.48 -22.03
CA ILE A 518 9.18 7.34 -21.44
C ILE A 518 7.81 6.73 -21.76
N SER A 519 7.26 6.00 -20.80
CA SER A 519 5.97 5.33 -20.95
C SER A 519 4.83 6.22 -20.47
N ILE A 520 3.81 6.40 -21.31
CA ILE A 520 2.60 7.15 -21.00
C ILE A 520 1.42 6.17 -21.02
N LYS A 521 0.73 6.04 -19.90
CA LYS A 521 -0.34 5.07 -19.62
C LYS A 521 -1.55 5.81 -19.02
N ASN A 522 -2.77 5.37 -19.34
CA ASN A 522 -4.03 5.93 -18.82
C ASN A 522 -4.20 7.46 -18.90
N THR A 523 -3.40 8.15 -19.70
CA THR A 523 -3.38 9.61 -19.76
C THR A 523 -4.10 10.02 -21.04
N ASN A 524 -5.22 10.74 -20.91
CA ASN A 524 -5.97 11.22 -22.07
C ASN A 524 -5.23 12.39 -22.75
N ALA A 525 -4.24 12.06 -23.58
CA ALA A 525 -3.42 13.04 -24.29
C ALA A 525 -4.20 13.89 -25.31
N SER A 526 -5.42 13.47 -25.70
CA SER A 526 -6.26 14.21 -26.65
C SER A 526 -6.82 15.53 -26.07
N ASN A 527 -6.72 15.74 -24.77
CA ASN A 527 -7.10 16.99 -24.14
C ASN A 527 -6.10 18.14 -24.43
N ALA A 528 -4.92 17.86 -25.00
CA ALA A 528 -3.94 18.87 -25.39
C ALA A 528 -4.01 19.16 -26.90
N LYS A 529 -3.62 20.38 -27.30
CA LYS A 529 -3.51 20.77 -28.72
C LYS A 529 -2.35 20.02 -29.39
N GLU A 530 -1.20 19.98 -28.73
CA GLU A 530 -0.05 19.16 -29.10
C GLU A 530 0.26 18.14 -27.98
N LYS A 531 0.37 16.86 -28.35
CA LYS A 531 0.55 15.78 -27.36
C LYS A 531 2.00 15.70 -26.88
N ILE A 532 2.92 15.60 -27.82
CA ILE A 532 4.34 15.44 -27.55
C ILE A 532 5.13 16.22 -28.59
N LYS A 533 6.12 16.97 -28.13
CA LYS A 533 7.13 17.61 -28.96
C LYS A 533 8.51 17.05 -28.61
N TYR A 534 9.27 16.64 -29.60
CA TYR A 534 10.63 16.13 -29.44
C TYR A 534 11.66 17.16 -29.91
N GLU A 535 12.68 17.42 -29.11
CA GLU A 535 13.77 18.33 -29.48
C GLU A 535 15.14 17.77 -29.06
N LEU A 536 16.20 18.40 -29.58
CA LEU A 536 17.59 18.19 -29.13
C LEU A 536 18.04 16.71 -29.10
N GLY A 537 17.63 15.92 -30.11
CA GLY A 537 18.04 14.52 -30.27
C GLY A 537 17.05 13.48 -29.74
N ALA A 538 16.02 13.89 -29.00
CA ALA A 538 14.90 13.00 -28.68
C ALA A 538 14.09 12.67 -29.95
N SER A 539 13.45 11.49 -29.97
CA SER A 539 12.62 11.05 -31.09
C SER A 539 11.42 10.24 -30.60
N GLU A 540 10.49 9.91 -31.49
CA GLU A 540 9.30 9.12 -31.15
C GLU A 540 9.64 7.79 -30.45
N ASN A 541 10.77 7.16 -30.80
CA ASN A 541 11.26 5.92 -30.17
C ASN A 541 11.60 6.09 -28.68
N SER A 542 11.76 7.32 -28.20
CA SER A 542 11.99 7.61 -26.77
C SER A 542 10.73 7.44 -25.92
N THR A 543 9.55 7.44 -26.54
CA THR A 543 8.28 7.33 -25.81
C THR A 543 7.46 6.13 -26.27
N SER A 544 6.56 5.68 -25.40
CA SER A 544 5.57 4.67 -25.73
C SER A 544 4.24 5.02 -25.08
N PHE A 545 3.20 5.23 -25.88
CA PHE A 545 1.83 5.20 -25.36
C PHE A 545 1.47 3.73 -25.11
N LEU A 546 1.36 3.38 -23.84
CA LEU A 546 0.81 2.09 -23.44
C LEU A 546 -0.71 2.20 -23.59
N SER A 547 -1.21 1.73 -24.73
CA SER A 547 -2.65 1.63 -24.97
C SER A 547 -3.22 0.60 -23.99
N ILE A 548 -4.00 1.09 -23.04
CA ILE A 548 -4.82 0.24 -22.21
C ILE A 548 -6.03 -0.18 -23.04
N SER A 549 -6.13 -1.48 -23.28
CA SER A 549 -7.44 -2.07 -23.53
C SER A 549 -8.24 -1.91 -22.22
N PRO A 550 -9.54 -1.62 -22.24
CA PRO A 550 -10.38 -1.63 -21.03
C PRO A 550 -10.27 -2.90 -20.15
N SER A 551 -9.59 -3.95 -20.64
CA SER A 551 -9.14 -5.14 -19.91
C SER A 551 -7.92 -4.96 -18.98
N ASP A 552 -7.14 -3.88 -19.08
CA ASP A 552 -5.95 -3.67 -18.21
C ASP A 552 -6.28 -2.87 -16.94
N TYR A 553 -7.55 -2.49 -16.76
CA TYR A 553 -8.07 -1.95 -15.50
C TYR A 553 -8.69 -3.12 -14.72
N LYS A 554 -8.18 -3.41 -13.52
CA LYS A 554 -8.81 -4.35 -12.59
C LYS A 554 -10.03 -3.68 -11.96
N TRP A 555 -11.15 -3.71 -12.67
CA TRP A 555 -12.39 -3.06 -12.26
C TRP A 555 -12.92 -3.62 -10.94
N SER A 556 -12.71 -4.92 -10.71
CA SER A 556 -13.03 -5.61 -9.46
C SER A 556 -12.30 -4.99 -8.26
N GLU A 557 -10.99 -4.72 -8.38
CA GLU A 557 -10.17 -4.04 -7.37
C GLU A 557 -10.63 -2.59 -7.15
N LYS A 558 -10.84 -1.83 -8.23
CA LYS A 558 -11.19 -0.40 -8.15
C LYS A 558 -12.51 -0.14 -7.44
N LEU A 559 -13.52 -0.99 -7.67
CA LEU A 559 -14.78 -0.87 -6.94
C LEU A 559 -14.70 -1.43 -5.51
N SER A 560 -13.79 -2.37 -5.26
CA SER A 560 -13.49 -2.81 -3.89
C SER A 560 -12.82 -1.68 -3.08
N GLU A 561 -11.90 -0.92 -3.67
CA GLU A 561 -11.32 0.29 -3.08
C GLU A 561 -12.40 1.36 -2.78
N THR A 562 -13.38 1.54 -3.67
CA THR A 562 -14.54 2.41 -3.41
C THR A 562 -15.37 1.92 -2.23
N ALA A 563 -15.69 0.63 -2.18
CA ALA A 563 -16.44 0.06 -1.05
C ALA A 563 -15.70 0.22 0.29
N MET A 564 -14.38 0.01 0.33
CA MET A 564 -13.58 0.24 1.54
C MET A 564 -13.56 1.72 1.97
N ARG A 565 -13.63 2.66 1.03
CA ARG A 565 -13.74 4.10 1.35
C ARG A 565 -15.11 4.49 1.88
N LEU A 566 -16.17 3.88 1.35
CA LEU A 566 -17.53 4.09 1.82
C LEU A 566 -17.77 3.47 3.20
N TRP A 567 -17.14 2.32 3.48
CA TRP A 567 -17.31 1.57 4.72
C TRP A 567 -15.96 1.14 5.33
N PRO A 568 -15.15 2.07 5.87
CA PRO A 568 -13.80 1.76 6.32
C PRO A 568 -13.73 0.88 7.59
N ASP A 569 -14.72 0.98 8.47
CA ASP A 569 -14.71 0.34 9.80
C ASP A 569 -15.93 -0.56 10.06
N SER A 570 -17.11 -0.11 9.65
CA SER A 570 -18.38 -0.83 9.86
C SER A 570 -19.37 -0.55 8.74
N PHE A 571 -20.20 -1.54 8.43
CA PHE A 571 -21.17 -1.43 7.35
C PHE A 571 -22.44 -0.70 7.82
N THR A 572 -22.40 0.62 7.71
CA THR A 572 -23.52 1.52 8.02
C THR A 572 -24.04 2.15 6.74
N LEU A 573 -25.32 1.95 6.43
CA LEU A 573 -25.98 2.58 5.29
C LEU A 573 -26.58 3.93 5.68
N GLU A 574 -26.85 4.77 4.69
CA GLU A 574 -27.49 6.07 4.91
C GLU A 574 -28.83 5.90 5.67
N GLY A 575 -29.00 6.66 6.75
CA GLY A 575 -30.16 6.58 7.65
C GLY A 575 -30.06 5.54 8.77
N ASP A 576 -29.08 4.65 8.77
CA ASP A 576 -28.84 3.74 9.90
C ASP A 576 -28.15 4.49 11.06
N LYS A 577 -28.69 4.35 12.28
CA LYS A 577 -28.05 4.89 13.50
C LYS A 577 -26.85 4.07 13.97
N VAL A 578 -26.82 2.79 13.61
CA VAL A 578 -25.79 1.80 13.99
C VAL A 578 -25.68 0.74 12.89
N ALA A 579 -24.49 0.17 12.71
CA ALA A 579 -24.26 -0.95 11.82
C ALA A 579 -25.10 -2.19 12.19
N LYS A 580 -25.62 -2.91 11.18
CA LYS A 580 -26.55 -4.04 11.33
C LYS A 580 -26.04 -5.27 10.60
N TRP A 581 -26.38 -6.46 11.10
CA TRP A 581 -26.13 -7.72 10.38
C TRP A 581 -27.08 -7.83 9.19
N ARG A 582 -26.58 -7.51 7.99
CA ARG A 582 -27.38 -7.43 6.76
C ARG A 582 -26.66 -8.12 5.61
N TYR A 583 -27.46 -8.67 4.70
CA TYR A 583 -26.97 -9.44 3.55
C TYR A 583 -26.20 -8.59 2.54
N ASP A 584 -26.51 -7.28 2.46
CA ASP A 584 -25.92 -6.33 1.53
C ASP A 584 -24.37 -6.35 1.61
N GLN A 585 -23.85 -6.30 2.84
CA GLN A 585 -22.42 -6.41 3.14
C GLN A 585 -21.85 -7.75 2.63
N GLY A 586 -22.59 -8.84 2.82
CA GLY A 586 -22.19 -10.18 2.41
C GLY A 586 -21.95 -10.30 0.90
N VAL A 587 -22.68 -9.54 0.08
CA VAL A 587 -22.49 -9.54 -1.37
C VAL A 587 -21.20 -8.83 -1.76
N ILE A 588 -20.93 -7.66 -1.17
CA ILE A 588 -19.69 -6.90 -1.39
C ILE A 588 -18.46 -7.72 -0.99
N LEU A 589 -18.47 -8.24 0.22
CA LEU A 589 -17.34 -8.97 0.77
C LEU A 589 -17.11 -10.30 0.02
N LYS A 590 -18.15 -10.92 -0.56
CA LYS A 590 -17.97 -12.08 -1.44
C LYS A 590 -17.30 -11.70 -2.77
N GLY A 591 -17.56 -10.50 -3.29
CA GLY A 591 -16.79 -9.92 -4.38
C GLY A 591 -15.33 -9.73 -4.00
N MET A 592 -15.05 -9.16 -2.83
CA MET A 592 -13.69 -8.96 -2.32
C MET A 592 -12.94 -10.28 -2.05
N GLU A 593 -13.65 -11.36 -1.67
CA GLU A 593 -13.04 -12.70 -1.61
C GLU A 593 -12.50 -13.12 -2.98
N SER A 594 -13.24 -12.82 -4.07
CA SER A 594 -12.78 -13.12 -5.43
C SER A 594 -11.54 -12.29 -5.78
N VAL A 595 -11.52 -11.00 -5.41
CA VAL A 595 -10.36 -10.12 -5.58
C VAL A 595 -9.15 -10.59 -4.78
N TRP A 596 -9.35 -11.06 -3.54
CA TRP A 596 -8.28 -11.65 -2.72
C TRP A 596 -7.69 -12.90 -3.37
N ASN A 597 -8.54 -13.83 -3.81
CA ASN A 597 -8.09 -15.02 -4.53
C ASN A 597 -7.39 -14.66 -5.86
N GLU A 598 -7.70 -13.50 -6.43
CA GLU A 598 -7.10 -13.01 -7.67
C GLU A 598 -5.76 -12.28 -7.51
N SER A 599 -5.57 -11.58 -6.41
CA SER A 599 -4.40 -10.73 -6.17
C SER A 599 -3.39 -11.33 -5.20
N GLY A 600 -3.82 -12.21 -4.28
CA GLY A 600 -3.03 -12.63 -3.14
C GLY A 600 -2.73 -11.53 -2.12
N ASP A 601 -3.41 -10.38 -2.21
CA ASP A 601 -3.23 -9.28 -1.28
C ASP A 601 -4.03 -9.53 0.01
N GLY A 602 -3.30 -9.77 1.11
CA GLY A 602 -3.87 -10.01 2.44
C GLY A 602 -4.71 -8.86 3.00
N ASN A 603 -4.63 -7.65 2.44
CA ASN A 603 -5.46 -6.52 2.85
C ASN A 603 -6.95 -6.77 2.57
N TRP A 604 -7.28 -7.43 1.46
CA TRP A 604 -8.67 -7.79 1.15
C TRP A 604 -9.22 -8.78 2.17
N PHE A 605 -8.46 -9.83 2.49
CA PHE A 605 -8.84 -10.80 3.52
C PHE A 605 -8.98 -10.14 4.90
N LYS A 606 -8.04 -9.27 5.25
CA LYS A 606 -8.08 -8.54 6.51
C LYS A 606 -9.35 -7.71 6.63
N TYR A 607 -9.72 -6.97 5.59
CA TYR A 607 -10.95 -6.18 5.58
C TYR A 607 -12.21 -7.06 5.70
N ILE A 608 -12.25 -8.22 5.03
CA ILE A 608 -13.33 -9.22 5.19
C ILE A 608 -13.40 -9.71 6.65
N GLN A 609 -12.25 -10.04 7.24
CA GLN A 609 -12.16 -10.54 8.60
C GLN A 609 -12.61 -9.50 9.62
N GLU A 610 -12.09 -8.27 9.54
CA GLU A 610 -12.45 -7.17 10.44
C GLU A 610 -13.95 -6.83 10.33
N SER A 611 -14.47 -6.81 9.11
CA SER A 611 -15.90 -6.60 8.83
C SER A 611 -16.81 -7.64 9.50
N MET A 612 -16.42 -8.91 9.49
CA MET A 612 -17.19 -9.98 10.15
C MET A 612 -16.95 -10.04 11.65
N ASP A 613 -15.73 -9.76 12.11
CA ASP A 613 -15.36 -9.74 13.53
C ASP A 613 -16.07 -8.63 14.31
N PHE A 614 -16.51 -7.56 13.65
CA PHE A 614 -17.42 -6.57 14.25
C PHE A 614 -18.71 -7.22 14.78
N TYR A 615 -19.22 -8.26 14.11
CA TYR A 615 -20.47 -8.93 14.49
C TYR A 615 -20.25 -10.25 15.24
N VAL A 616 -19.32 -11.09 14.79
CA VAL A 616 -19.10 -12.44 15.32
C VAL A 616 -18.24 -12.40 16.58
N GLN A 617 -18.86 -12.69 17.72
CA GLN A 617 -18.20 -12.69 19.02
C GLN A 617 -17.41 -13.97 19.27
N ASN A 618 -16.55 -13.97 20.29
CA ASN A 618 -15.69 -15.12 20.63
C ASN A 618 -16.46 -16.40 21.00
N ASP A 619 -17.69 -16.27 21.50
CA ASP A 619 -18.57 -17.40 21.81
C ASP A 619 -19.36 -17.92 20.60
N GLY A 620 -19.24 -17.26 19.44
CA GLY A 620 -19.98 -17.59 18.21
C GLY A 620 -21.33 -16.90 18.08
N THR A 621 -21.74 -16.07 19.05
CA THR A 621 -22.93 -15.23 18.89
C THR A 621 -22.72 -14.14 17.84
N ILE A 622 -23.80 -13.74 17.16
CA ILE A 622 -23.77 -12.74 16.09
C ILE A 622 -24.54 -11.50 16.57
N LYS A 623 -23.83 -10.37 16.71
CA LYS A 623 -24.41 -9.10 17.16
C LYS A 623 -25.57 -8.67 16.26
N GLY A 624 -26.75 -8.47 16.86
CA GLY A 624 -27.94 -7.99 16.17
C GLY A 624 -28.69 -9.04 15.34
N TYR A 625 -28.22 -10.29 15.29
CA TYR A 625 -28.92 -11.38 14.61
C TYR A 625 -30.03 -11.97 15.48
N ARG A 626 -31.23 -12.10 14.92
CA ARG A 626 -32.43 -12.63 15.60
C ARG A 626 -32.96 -13.87 14.84
N PRO A 627 -32.64 -15.10 15.30
CA PRO A 627 -33.01 -16.32 14.56
C PRO A 627 -34.52 -16.59 14.55
N ASP A 628 -35.28 -16.05 15.51
CA ASP A 628 -36.73 -16.21 15.64
C ASP A 628 -37.55 -15.43 14.60
N GLU A 629 -36.91 -14.50 13.89
CA GLU A 629 -37.49 -13.81 12.72
C GLU A 629 -37.57 -14.72 11.49
N TYR A 630 -36.79 -15.80 11.46
CA TYR A 630 -36.60 -16.67 10.30
C TYR A 630 -36.41 -15.89 9.00
N ASN A 631 -35.61 -14.82 9.06
CA ASN A 631 -35.31 -14.01 7.89
C ASN A 631 -34.17 -14.69 7.11
N ILE A 632 -34.47 -15.21 5.91
CA ILE A 632 -33.46 -15.91 5.10
C ILE A 632 -32.35 -14.97 4.61
N ASP A 633 -32.60 -13.67 4.51
CA ASP A 633 -31.58 -12.68 4.10
C ASP A 633 -30.35 -12.72 5.00
N HIS A 634 -30.57 -12.87 6.32
CA HIS A 634 -29.49 -12.87 7.31
C HIS A 634 -28.54 -14.07 7.18
N ILE A 635 -28.87 -15.07 6.36
CA ILE A 635 -28.04 -16.26 6.14
C ILE A 635 -26.89 -15.98 5.16
N ASN A 636 -27.02 -14.99 4.27
CA ASN A 636 -26.05 -14.74 3.17
C ASN A 636 -24.60 -14.53 3.67
N ASN A 637 -24.45 -13.81 4.79
CA ASN A 637 -23.15 -13.53 5.41
C ASN A 637 -22.47 -14.79 5.95
N GLY A 638 -23.21 -15.89 6.13
CA GLY A 638 -22.68 -17.19 6.53
C GLY A 638 -21.61 -17.73 5.57
N LYS A 639 -21.65 -17.38 4.28
CA LYS A 639 -20.59 -17.72 3.31
C LYS A 639 -19.21 -17.23 3.76
N LEU A 640 -19.15 -15.99 4.26
CA LEU A 640 -17.91 -15.37 4.71
C LEU A 640 -17.46 -15.94 6.06
N VAL A 641 -18.42 -16.29 6.92
CA VAL A 641 -18.13 -17.00 8.17
C VAL A 641 -17.51 -18.38 7.89
N LEU A 642 -18.01 -19.11 6.89
CA LEU A 642 -17.42 -20.38 6.45
C LEU A 642 -16.03 -20.18 5.86
N LEU A 643 -15.83 -19.17 5.00
CA LEU A 643 -14.51 -18.79 4.49
C LEU A 643 -13.51 -18.56 5.64
N LEU A 644 -13.88 -17.72 6.60
CA LEU A 644 -13.03 -17.40 7.74
C LEU A 644 -12.73 -18.63 8.60
N TYR A 645 -13.69 -19.54 8.78
CA TYR A 645 -13.45 -20.81 9.45
C TYR A 645 -12.44 -21.69 8.67
N GLN A 646 -12.63 -21.88 7.36
CA GLN A 646 -11.76 -22.71 6.54
C GLN A 646 -10.32 -22.17 6.49
N VAL A 647 -10.15 -20.85 6.45
CA VAL A 647 -8.84 -20.21 6.33
C VAL A 647 -8.12 -20.06 7.68
N THR A 648 -8.86 -19.81 8.77
CA THR A 648 -8.26 -19.52 10.09
C THR A 648 -8.35 -20.66 11.10
N GLY A 649 -9.24 -21.63 10.89
CA GLY A 649 -9.53 -22.70 11.85
C GLY A 649 -10.17 -22.22 13.18
N LYS A 650 -10.54 -20.93 13.31
CA LYS A 650 -11.07 -20.39 14.56
C LYS A 650 -12.49 -20.88 14.84
N GLU A 651 -12.67 -21.50 16.01
CA GLU A 651 -13.94 -22.12 16.45
C GLU A 651 -15.12 -21.13 16.52
N LYS A 652 -14.87 -19.84 16.80
CA LYS A 652 -15.94 -18.82 16.85
C LYS A 652 -16.73 -18.74 15.55
N TYR A 653 -16.07 -18.90 14.40
CA TYR A 653 -16.72 -18.85 13.10
C TYR A 653 -17.55 -20.11 12.85
N LYS A 654 -17.05 -21.29 13.24
CA LYS A 654 -17.82 -22.53 13.17
C LYS A 654 -19.12 -22.42 13.98
N LYS A 655 -19.04 -21.95 15.23
CA LYS A 655 -20.22 -21.75 16.09
C LYS A 655 -21.24 -20.77 15.48
N ALA A 656 -20.76 -19.69 14.89
CA ALA A 656 -21.62 -18.75 14.16
C ALA A 656 -22.26 -19.39 12.92
N ALA A 657 -21.53 -20.21 12.16
CA ALA A 657 -22.08 -20.97 11.04
C ALA A 657 -23.14 -22.00 11.49
N ASP A 658 -22.88 -22.70 12.60
CA ASP A 658 -23.84 -23.65 13.20
C ASP A 658 -25.13 -22.94 13.62
N LEU A 659 -25.03 -21.73 14.19
CA LEU A 659 -26.18 -20.89 14.54
C LEU A 659 -27.04 -20.55 13.31
N LEU A 660 -26.41 -20.11 12.20
CA LEU A 660 -27.11 -19.82 10.94
C LEU A 660 -27.75 -21.08 10.33
N ARG A 661 -27.02 -22.21 10.33
CA ARG A 661 -27.53 -23.49 9.85
C ARG A 661 -28.72 -23.99 10.69
N ASN A 662 -28.71 -23.76 12.00
CA ASN A 662 -29.82 -24.13 12.88
C ASN A 662 -31.12 -23.41 12.53
N GLN A 663 -31.07 -22.13 12.12
CA GLN A 663 -32.25 -21.45 11.57
C GLN A 663 -32.84 -22.24 10.38
N LEU A 664 -32.00 -22.70 9.43
CA LEU A 664 -32.46 -23.46 8.26
C LEU A 664 -33.08 -24.82 8.60
N ARG A 665 -32.69 -25.44 9.72
CA ARG A 665 -33.27 -26.72 10.18
C ARG A 665 -34.74 -26.56 10.58
N THR A 666 -35.08 -25.45 11.23
CA THR A 666 -36.44 -25.16 11.73
C THR A 666 -37.16 -24.08 10.95
N HIS A 667 -36.61 -23.67 9.78
CA HIS A 667 -37.16 -22.57 8.99
C HIS A 667 -38.57 -22.91 8.51
N PRO A 668 -39.55 -21.99 8.61
CA PRO A 668 -40.91 -22.19 8.13
C PRO A 668 -40.94 -22.52 6.64
N ARG A 669 -41.86 -23.41 6.25
CA ARG A 669 -41.93 -23.95 4.89
C ARG A 669 -43.36 -23.96 4.35
N THR A 670 -43.48 -23.88 3.03
CA THR A 670 -44.69 -24.21 2.28
C THR A 670 -45.04 -25.69 2.46
N SER A 671 -46.25 -26.08 2.09
CA SER A 671 -46.70 -27.48 2.18
C SER A 671 -45.85 -28.43 1.32
N GLU A 672 -45.28 -27.94 0.22
CA GLU A 672 -44.33 -28.68 -0.62
C GLU A 672 -42.88 -28.67 -0.09
N GLY A 673 -42.61 -27.98 1.03
CA GLY A 673 -41.32 -27.96 1.73
C GLY A 673 -40.37 -26.83 1.30
N GLY A 674 -40.86 -25.83 0.59
CA GLY A 674 -40.10 -24.66 0.16
C GLY A 674 -39.95 -23.62 1.28
N PHE A 675 -38.78 -23.00 1.44
CA PHE A 675 -38.53 -22.04 2.51
C PHE A 675 -39.36 -20.76 2.33
N TRP A 676 -40.06 -20.36 3.39
CA TRP A 676 -40.62 -19.02 3.45
C TRP A 676 -39.49 -17.99 3.40
N HIS A 677 -39.73 -16.87 2.71
CA HIS A 677 -38.73 -15.81 2.63
C HIS A 677 -38.42 -15.24 4.03
N LYS A 678 -39.46 -14.95 4.82
CA LYS A 678 -39.37 -14.51 6.23
C LYS A 678 -40.58 -15.01 7.01
N LYS A 679 -40.49 -15.13 8.35
CA LYS A 679 -41.65 -15.48 9.19
C LYS A 679 -42.84 -14.52 9.00
N ILE A 680 -42.55 -13.24 8.76
CA ILE A 680 -43.55 -12.20 8.52
C ILE A 680 -44.22 -12.29 7.13
N TYR A 681 -43.70 -13.14 6.24
CA TYR A 681 -44.20 -13.39 4.90
C TYR A 681 -44.61 -14.86 4.77
N PRO A 682 -45.71 -15.27 5.42
CA PRO A 682 -46.14 -16.66 5.43
C PRO A 682 -46.46 -17.14 4.02
N SER A 683 -46.13 -18.41 3.74
CA SER A 683 -46.40 -19.11 2.49
C SER A 683 -45.70 -18.58 1.23
N GLN A 684 -44.79 -17.61 1.39
CA GLN A 684 -44.14 -16.94 0.26
C GLN A 684 -42.71 -17.43 0.02
N MET A 685 -42.42 -17.84 -1.21
CA MET A 685 -41.06 -18.05 -1.70
C MET A 685 -40.70 -16.94 -2.70
N TRP A 686 -39.54 -16.31 -2.51
CA TRP A 686 -39.01 -15.29 -3.42
C TRP A 686 -37.71 -15.77 -4.03
N LEU A 687 -37.43 -15.41 -5.29
CA LEU A 687 -36.18 -15.75 -5.97
C LEU A 687 -34.94 -15.27 -5.18
N ASP A 688 -35.05 -14.11 -4.54
CA ASP A 688 -34.05 -13.49 -3.65
C ASP A 688 -33.57 -14.47 -2.57
N GLY A 689 -34.51 -15.16 -1.93
CA GLY A 689 -34.22 -16.09 -0.83
C GLY A 689 -33.31 -17.25 -1.23
N LEU A 690 -33.26 -17.59 -2.52
CA LEU A 690 -32.43 -18.68 -3.01
C LEU A 690 -30.95 -18.30 -2.90
N TYR A 691 -30.56 -17.08 -3.28
CA TYR A 691 -29.18 -16.63 -3.14
C TYR A 691 -28.79 -16.40 -1.69
N MET A 692 -29.71 -15.92 -0.87
CA MET A 692 -29.42 -15.63 0.53
C MET A 692 -29.20 -16.91 1.36
N GLY A 693 -29.92 -17.99 1.06
CA GLY A 693 -29.84 -19.24 1.83
C GLY A 693 -29.03 -20.36 1.18
N GLN A 694 -29.27 -20.65 -0.11
CA GLN A 694 -28.84 -21.93 -0.70
C GLN A 694 -27.32 -22.07 -0.89
N PRO A 695 -26.57 -21.04 -1.33
CA PRO A 695 -25.12 -21.13 -1.42
C PRO A 695 -24.44 -21.45 -0.08
N PHE A 696 -24.83 -20.74 1.00
CA PHE A 696 -24.35 -21.05 2.35
C PHE A 696 -24.73 -22.47 2.77
N TYR A 697 -25.98 -22.88 2.50
CA TYR A 697 -26.46 -24.21 2.86
C TYR A 697 -25.66 -25.31 2.16
N ALA A 698 -25.38 -25.15 0.87
CA ALA A 698 -24.59 -26.11 0.09
C ALA A 698 -23.12 -26.16 0.54
N GLU A 699 -22.52 -25.00 0.82
CA GLU A 699 -21.14 -24.93 1.32
C GLU A 699 -21.01 -25.55 2.72
N TYR A 700 -21.93 -25.23 3.63
CA TYR A 700 -22.00 -25.85 4.96
C TYR A 700 -22.15 -27.37 4.84
N ALA A 701 -23.07 -27.84 3.99
CA ALA A 701 -23.32 -29.27 3.80
C ALA A 701 -22.08 -30.02 3.30
N LYS A 702 -21.34 -29.41 2.36
CA LYS A 702 -20.06 -29.95 1.87
C LYS A 702 -18.99 -30.00 2.96
N ILE A 703 -18.84 -28.93 3.75
CA ILE A 703 -17.80 -28.82 4.78
C ILE A 703 -18.04 -29.79 5.94
N PHE A 704 -19.31 -30.00 6.33
CA PHE A 704 -19.68 -30.78 7.51
C PHE A 704 -20.38 -32.12 7.17
N HIS A 705 -20.22 -32.59 5.93
CA HIS A 705 -20.73 -33.90 5.47
C HIS A 705 -22.25 -34.11 5.71
N ASP A 706 -23.06 -33.05 5.55
CA ASP A 706 -24.53 -33.12 5.67
C ASP A 706 -25.16 -33.48 4.32
N ASP A 707 -24.93 -34.72 3.85
CA ASP A 707 -25.38 -35.18 2.53
C ASP A 707 -26.90 -35.07 2.33
N THR A 708 -27.67 -35.15 3.43
CA THR A 708 -29.13 -35.04 3.40
C THR A 708 -29.62 -33.67 2.97
N ALA A 709 -28.80 -32.62 3.18
CA ALA A 709 -29.13 -31.25 2.80
C ALA A 709 -29.23 -31.05 1.29
N PHE A 710 -28.47 -31.77 0.46
CA PHE A 710 -28.42 -31.52 -0.99
C PHE A 710 -29.74 -31.79 -1.70
N ASN A 711 -30.54 -32.75 -1.22
CA ASN A 711 -31.90 -32.97 -1.72
C ASN A 711 -32.83 -31.81 -1.36
N ASP A 712 -32.71 -31.26 -0.15
CA ASP A 712 -33.50 -30.12 0.30
C ASP A 712 -33.12 -28.84 -0.44
N ILE A 713 -31.83 -28.62 -0.69
CA ILE A 713 -31.31 -27.51 -1.49
C ILE A 713 -31.85 -27.59 -2.93
N ALA A 714 -31.74 -28.76 -3.57
CA ALA A 714 -32.24 -28.95 -4.93
C ALA A 714 -33.76 -28.70 -5.01
N LYS A 715 -34.51 -29.12 -3.99
CA LYS A 715 -35.96 -28.91 -3.90
C LYS A 715 -36.32 -27.42 -3.95
N GLN A 716 -35.55 -26.53 -3.33
CA GLN A 716 -35.84 -25.09 -3.35
C GLN A 716 -35.84 -24.53 -4.77
N PHE A 717 -34.86 -24.92 -5.60
CA PHE A 717 -34.79 -24.51 -7.00
C PHE A 717 -35.88 -25.15 -7.86
N ILE A 718 -36.16 -26.45 -7.67
CA ILE A 718 -37.19 -27.17 -8.41
C ILE A 718 -38.57 -26.58 -8.14
N LEU A 719 -38.89 -26.22 -6.89
CA LEU A 719 -40.16 -25.59 -6.55
C LEU A 719 -40.31 -24.21 -7.16
N MET A 720 -39.27 -23.37 -7.09
CA MET A 720 -39.32 -22.05 -7.73
C MET A 720 -39.43 -22.14 -9.25
N GLU A 721 -38.70 -23.05 -9.90
CA GLU A 721 -38.87 -23.25 -11.34
C GLU A 721 -40.29 -23.73 -11.67
N LYS A 722 -40.82 -24.71 -10.91
CA LYS A 722 -42.17 -25.25 -11.13
C LYS A 722 -43.26 -24.18 -11.00
N HIS A 723 -43.19 -23.33 -9.97
CA HIS A 723 -44.29 -22.44 -9.62
C HIS A 723 -44.13 -21.01 -10.09
N ALA A 724 -42.90 -20.50 -10.25
CA ALA A 724 -42.65 -19.13 -10.67
C ALA A 724 -42.32 -18.99 -12.16
N MET A 725 -42.01 -20.07 -12.89
CA MET A 725 -41.71 -19.98 -14.33
C MET A 725 -42.96 -19.66 -15.15
N ASP A 726 -42.85 -18.65 -16.01
CA ASP A 726 -43.78 -18.40 -17.09
C ASP A 726 -43.43 -19.26 -18.30
N ILE A 727 -44.39 -20.07 -18.76
CA ILE A 727 -44.19 -21.00 -19.89
C ILE A 727 -43.91 -20.26 -21.20
N LYS A 728 -44.40 -19.03 -21.37
CA LYS A 728 -44.24 -18.27 -22.62
C LYS A 728 -42.82 -17.73 -22.79
N THR A 729 -42.30 -17.08 -21.76
CA THR A 729 -40.99 -16.41 -21.79
C THR A 729 -39.86 -17.30 -21.27
N GLY A 730 -40.17 -18.25 -20.38
CA GLY A 730 -39.21 -19.02 -19.61
C GLY A 730 -38.60 -18.25 -18.43
N LEU A 731 -39.04 -17.01 -18.19
CA LEU A 731 -38.60 -16.21 -17.04
C LEU A 731 -39.34 -16.63 -15.77
N LEU A 732 -38.76 -16.34 -14.61
CA LEU A 732 -39.38 -16.61 -13.32
C LEU A 732 -39.92 -15.32 -12.71
N TYR A 733 -41.18 -15.35 -12.26
CA TYR A 733 -41.79 -14.28 -11.47
C TYR A 733 -41.04 -14.07 -10.16
N HIS A 734 -41.00 -12.82 -9.67
CA HIS A 734 -40.25 -12.42 -8.47
C HIS A 734 -40.59 -13.29 -7.24
N GLY A 735 -41.88 -13.57 -7.02
CA GLY A 735 -42.34 -14.39 -5.90
C GLY A 735 -43.52 -15.29 -6.24
N TRP A 736 -43.66 -16.33 -5.41
CA TRP A 736 -44.79 -17.27 -5.39
C TRP A 736 -45.34 -17.36 -3.96
N ASP A 737 -46.65 -17.17 -3.82
CA ASP A 737 -47.40 -17.36 -2.59
C ASP A 737 -48.29 -18.61 -2.70
N GLU A 738 -47.95 -19.65 -1.94
CA GLU A 738 -48.65 -20.95 -2.01
C GLU A 738 -50.13 -20.83 -1.59
N SER A 739 -50.44 -19.98 -0.60
CA SER A 739 -51.81 -19.80 -0.13
C SER A 739 -52.65 -18.92 -1.07
N LYS A 740 -52.00 -18.13 -1.93
CA LYS A 740 -52.62 -17.17 -2.86
C LYS A 740 -53.39 -16.05 -2.14
N GLU A 741 -53.14 -15.87 -0.85
CA GLU A 741 -53.83 -14.90 -0.02
C GLU A 741 -53.23 -13.49 -0.12
N GLN A 742 -51.93 -13.39 -0.40
CA GLN A 742 -51.27 -12.09 -0.56
C GLN A 742 -51.96 -11.24 -1.65
N GLN A 743 -52.06 -9.92 -1.45
CA GLN A 743 -52.77 -9.05 -2.40
C GLN A 743 -52.04 -8.97 -3.75
N TRP A 744 -50.72 -9.11 -3.75
CA TRP A 744 -49.92 -9.11 -4.98
C TRP A 744 -50.00 -10.45 -5.74
N ALA A 745 -50.42 -11.53 -5.07
CA ALA A 745 -50.41 -12.86 -5.64
C ALA A 745 -51.58 -13.08 -6.60
N ASN A 746 -51.29 -13.63 -7.77
CA ASN A 746 -52.29 -14.10 -8.70
C ASN A 746 -53.17 -15.16 -8.03
N LYS A 747 -54.49 -14.97 -8.03
CA LYS A 747 -55.42 -15.84 -7.30
C LYS A 747 -55.56 -17.26 -7.88
N THR A 748 -55.04 -17.50 -9.08
CA THR A 748 -54.98 -18.83 -9.69
C THR A 748 -53.61 -19.49 -9.48
N THR A 749 -52.53 -18.78 -9.78
CA THR A 749 -51.17 -19.35 -9.83
C THR A 749 -50.33 -19.07 -8.59
N GLY A 750 -50.67 -18.06 -7.79
CA GLY A 750 -49.87 -17.57 -6.66
C GLY A 750 -48.68 -16.70 -7.05
N GLN A 751 -48.46 -16.45 -8.35
CA GLN A 751 -47.31 -15.70 -8.86
C GLN A 751 -47.45 -14.19 -8.65
N SER A 752 -46.32 -13.48 -8.52
CA SER A 752 -46.29 -12.02 -8.54
C SER A 752 -46.67 -11.43 -9.90
N PRO A 753 -47.09 -10.16 -10.00
CA PRO A 753 -47.63 -9.62 -11.25
C PRO A 753 -46.60 -9.47 -12.37
N ASN A 754 -45.34 -9.18 -12.02
CA ASN A 754 -44.26 -8.92 -12.97
C ASN A 754 -42.98 -9.68 -12.62
N PHE A 755 -42.12 -9.83 -13.63
CA PHE A 755 -40.72 -10.22 -13.46
C PHE A 755 -39.92 -9.03 -12.93
N TRP A 756 -38.88 -9.30 -12.16
CA TRP A 756 -37.95 -8.27 -11.68
C TRP A 756 -36.51 -8.73 -11.92
N ALA A 757 -35.73 -7.95 -12.67
CA ALA A 757 -34.46 -8.41 -13.21
C ALA A 757 -33.43 -8.73 -12.13
N ARG A 758 -33.38 -7.96 -11.03
CA ARG A 758 -32.47 -8.29 -9.92
C ARG A 758 -32.85 -9.60 -9.23
N SER A 759 -34.14 -9.91 -9.08
CA SER A 759 -34.56 -11.20 -8.51
C SER A 759 -34.16 -12.39 -9.40
N LEU A 760 -34.22 -12.23 -10.74
CA LEU A 760 -33.66 -13.22 -11.68
C LEU A 760 -32.15 -13.34 -11.50
N GLY A 761 -31.45 -12.21 -11.32
CA GLY A 761 -30.03 -12.16 -11.01
C GLY A 761 -29.67 -13.01 -9.78
N TRP A 762 -30.40 -12.84 -8.67
CA TRP A 762 -30.23 -13.66 -7.47
C TRP A 762 -30.42 -15.15 -7.74
N PHE A 763 -31.48 -15.52 -8.45
CA PHE A 763 -31.73 -16.93 -8.79
C PHE A 763 -30.59 -17.54 -9.62
N GLY A 764 -30.10 -16.81 -10.63
CA GLY A 764 -28.99 -17.23 -11.47
C GLY A 764 -27.69 -17.43 -10.67
N MET A 765 -27.33 -16.43 -9.85
CA MET A 765 -26.16 -16.51 -8.98
C MET A 765 -26.27 -17.69 -8.00
N ALA A 766 -27.43 -17.89 -7.40
CA ALA A 766 -27.67 -18.99 -6.46
C ALA A 766 -27.44 -20.35 -7.11
N LEU A 767 -27.99 -20.57 -8.33
CA LEU A 767 -27.81 -21.82 -9.06
C LEU A 767 -26.35 -22.12 -9.35
N VAL A 768 -25.61 -21.15 -9.90
CA VAL A 768 -24.23 -21.38 -10.32
C VAL A 768 -23.29 -21.54 -9.12
N ASP A 769 -23.55 -20.83 -8.01
CA ASP A 769 -22.74 -20.92 -6.79
C ASP A 769 -23.01 -22.21 -6.01
N VAL A 770 -24.27 -22.66 -5.92
CA VAL A 770 -24.59 -23.95 -5.30
C VAL A 770 -23.90 -25.11 -6.01
N LEU A 771 -23.79 -25.06 -7.34
CA LEU A 771 -23.14 -26.11 -8.14
C LEU A 771 -21.63 -26.26 -7.87
N ASP A 772 -20.95 -25.26 -7.30
CA ASP A 772 -19.55 -25.38 -6.86
C ASP A 772 -19.39 -26.28 -5.62
N HIS A 773 -20.46 -26.41 -4.82
CA HIS A 773 -20.48 -27.21 -3.60
C HIS A 773 -21.29 -28.50 -3.75
N PHE A 774 -22.10 -28.63 -4.80
CA PHE A 774 -22.96 -29.77 -5.03
C PHE A 774 -22.19 -31.01 -5.52
N PRO A 775 -22.35 -32.20 -4.90
CA PRO A 775 -21.56 -33.38 -5.26
C PRO A 775 -21.77 -33.81 -6.71
N ALA A 776 -20.67 -34.07 -7.43
CA ALA A 776 -20.67 -34.31 -8.88
C ALA A 776 -21.55 -35.49 -9.31
N ASN A 777 -21.66 -36.52 -8.47
CA ASN A 777 -22.42 -37.76 -8.68
C ASN A 777 -23.84 -37.73 -8.06
N HIS A 778 -24.24 -36.63 -7.41
CA HIS A 778 -25.57 -36.56 -6.79
C HIS A 778 -26.68 -36.53 -7.86
N PRO A 779 -27.76 -37.33 -7.72
CA PRO A 779 -28.77 -37.52 -8.77
C PRO A 779 -29.48 -36.21 -9.19
N LYS A 780 -29.62 -35.26 -8.27
CA LYS A 780 -30.24 -33.95 -8.52
C LYS A 780 -29.34 -32.91 -9.21
N ARG A 781 -28.04 -33.18 -9.36
CA ARG A 781 -27.11 -32.20 -9.97
C ARG A 781 -27.43 -31.94 -11.43
N ALA A 782 -27.73 -33.00 -12.19
CA ALA A 782 -28.10 -32.88 -13.60
C ALA A 782 -29.41 -32.10 -13.79
N GLU A 783 -30.35 -32.26 -12.86
CA GLU A 783 -31.60 -31.48 -12.85
C GLU A 783 -31.30 -29.99 -12.67
N LEU A 784 -30.51 -29.60 -11.67
CA LEU A 784 -30.11 -28.19 -11.46
C LEU A 784 -29.38 -27.58 -12.65
N ILE A 785 -28.50 -28.33 -13.32
CA ILE A 785 -27.84 -27.89 -14.56
C ILE A 785 -28.88 -27.66 -15.67
N THR A 786 -29.90 -28.51 -15.74
CA THR A 786 -30.99 -28.35 -16.72
C THR A 786 -31.82 -27.09 -16.43
N ILE A 787 -32.12 -26.81 -15.15
CA ILE A 787 -32.78 -25.57 -14.71
C ILE A 787 -31.93 -24.36 -15.12
N LEU A 788 -30.64 -24.38 -14.80
CA LEU A 788 -29.70 -23.31 -15.16
C LEU A 788 -29.63 -23.09 -16.67
N HIS A 789 -29.64 -24.15 -17.48
CA HIS A 789 -29.65 -24.03 -18.93
C HIS A 789 -30.94 -23.39 -19.47
N ARG A 790 -32.11 -23.76 -18.94
CA ARG A 790 -33.39 -23.12 -19.31
C ARG A 790 -33.40 -21.64 -18.91
N PHE A 791 -32.98 -21.35 -17.68
CA PHE A 791 -32.88 -19.99 -17.15
C PHE A 791 -31.93 -19.12 -17.98
N ALA A 792 -30.72 -19.60 -18.29
CA ALA A 792 -29.74 -18.89 -19.10
C ALA A 792 -30.26 -18.56 -20.51
N ASN A 793 -30.99 -19.49 -21.13
CA ASN A 793 -31.65 -19.26 -22.42
C ASN A 793 -32.75 -18.20 -22.31
N ALA A 794 -33.56 -18.22 -21.24
CA ALA A 794 -34.61 -17.22 -21.02
C ALA A 794 -34.01 -15.82 -20.78
N ALA A 795 -33.01 -15.71 -19.90
CA ALA A 795 -32.30 -14.46 -19.64
C ALA A 795 -31.67 -13.89 -20.92
N LYS A 796 -31.00 -14.72 -21.73
CA LYS A 796 -30.39 -14.30 -23.00
C LYS A 796 -31.43 -13.78 -24.00
N LYS A 797 -32.64 -14.35 -24.06
CA LYS A 797 -33.71 -13.92 -24.98
C LYS A 797 -34.20 -12.49 -24.70
N VAL A 798 -34.15 -12.05 -23.44
CA VAL A 798 -34.59 -10.72 -23.00
C VAL A 798 -33.42 -9.77 -22.74
N GLN A 799 -32.22 -10.12 -23.17
CA GLN A 799 -31.09 -9.20 -23.20
C GLN A 799 -31.32 -8.15 -24.30
N ASP A 800 -31.19 -6.88 -23.94
CA ASP A 800 -31.31 -5.80 -24.91
C ASP A 800 -30.19 -5.89 -25.96
N GLN A 801 -30.56 -5.77 -27.23
CA GLN A 801 -29.63 -6.00 -28.33
C GLN A 801 -28.75 -4.78 -28.62
N GLU A 802 -29.17 -3.58 -28.22
CA GLU A 802 -28.41 -2.36 -28.45
C GLU A 802 -27.33 -2.16 -27.38
N THR A 803 -27.74 -2.17 -26.12
CA THR A 803 -26.87 -1.92 -24.97
C THR A 803 -26.16 -3.19 -24.48
N GLY A 804 -26.76 -4.37 -24.70
CA GLY A 804 -26.32 -5.62 -24.08
C GLY A 804 -26.79 -5.79 -22.63
N LEU A 805 -27.58 -4.87 -22.09
CA LEU A 805 -28.00 -4.84 -20.69
C LEU A 805 -29.39 -5.49 -20.50
N TRP A 806 -29.81 -5.64 -19.24
CA TRP A 806 -31.16 -6.05 -18.90
C TRP A 806 -31.92 -4.92 -18.24
N TYR A 807 -33.18 -4.76 -18.66
CA TYR A 807 -34.11 -3.78 -18.09
C TYR A 807 -34.69 -4.29 -16.77
N ASP A 808 -34.98 -3.41 -15.82
CA ASP A 808 -35.49 -3.75 -14.48
C ASP A 808 -36.76 -4.64 -14.54
N VAL A 809 -37.64 -4.39 -15.51
CA VAL A 809 -38.69 -5.33 -15.92
C VAL A 809 -38.35 -5.91 -17.31
N PRO A 810 -37.74 -7.09 -17.39
CA PRO A 810 -36.97 -7.54 -18.56
C PRO A 810 -37.82 -7.89 -19.79
N ASN A 811 -39.10 -8.20 -19.62
CA ASN A 811 -40.00 -8.50 -20.74
C ASN A 811 -40.68 -7.24 -21.33
N MET A 812 -40.41 -6.06 -20.77
CA MET A 812 -41.05 -4.79 -21.18
C MET A 812 -40.00 -3.77 -21.69
N ILE A 813 -39.07 -4.23 -22.53
CA ILE A 813 -38.06 -3.36 -23.17
C ILE A 813 -38.78 -2.27 -23.99
N GLY A 814 -38.36 -1.01 -23.81
CA GLY A 814 -38.95 0.14 -24.49
C GLY A 814 -40.25 0.68 -23.88
N LYS A 815 -40.80 0.06 -22.82
CA LYS A 815 -41.92 0.64 -22.07
C LYS A 815 -41.45 1.90 -21.33
N GLU A 816 -42.25 2.96 -21.41
CA GLU A 816 -41.96 4.24 -20.74
C GLU A 816 -41.66 4.03 -19.24
N LYS A 817 -40.62 4.71 -18.74
CA LYS A 817 -40.03 4.62 -17.39
C LYS A 817 -39.17 3.38 -17.08
N ASN A 818 -39.25 2.32 -17.87
CA ASN A 818 -38.35 1.17 -17.69
C ASN A 818 -36.92 1.54 -18.07
N TYR A 819 -35.92 0.97 -17.41
CA TYR A 819 -34.51 1.33 -17.58
C TYR A 819 -33.59 0.12 -17.49
N PRO A 820 -32.43 0.13 -18.17
CA PRO A 820 -31.35 -0.82 -17.93
C PRO A 820 -30.89 -0.75 -16.48
N GLU A 821 -30.87 -1.86 -15.76
CA GLU A 821 -30.55 -1.90 -14.33
C GLU A 821 -29.18 -2.55 -14.09
N ALA A 822 -28.33 -1.85 -13.33
CA ALA A 822 -26.93 -2.19 -13.18
C ALA A 822 -26.70 -3.49 -12.42
N SER A 823 -27.37 -3.68 -11.28
CA SER A 823 -27.16 -4.84 -10.42
C SER A 823 -27.62 -6.14 -11.09
N ALA A 824 -28.80 -6.16 -11.69
CA ALA A 824 -29.35 -7.24 -12.49
C ALA A 824 -28.44 -7.59 -13.67
N SER A 825 -27.97 -6.57 -14.40
CA SER A 825 -27.05 -6.80 -15.52
C SER A 825 -25.75 -7.44 -15.06
N CYS A 826 -25.18 -6.99 -13.93
CA CYS A 826 -24.00 -7.60 -13.34
C CYS A 826 -24.24 -9.06 -12.92
N MET A 827 -25.35 -9.35 -12.23
CA MET A 827 -25.67 -10.70 -11.74
C MET A 827 -25.94 -11.69 -12.86
N LEU A 828 -26.65 -11.26 -13.91
CA LEU A 828 -26.92 -12.10 -15.08
C LEU A 828 -25.66 -12.33 -15.92
N ALA A 829 -24.83 -11.30 -16.10
CA ALA A 829 -23.52 -11.45 -16.75
C ALA A 829 -22.62 -12.42 -15.99
N TYR A 830 -22.50 -12.28 -14.66
CA TYR A 830 -21.78 -13.20 -13.79
C TYR A 830 -22.30 -14.64 -13.96
N THR A 831 -23.62 -14.84 -13.91
CA THR A 831 -24.24 -16.17 -14.03
C THR A 831 -23.88 -16.82 -15.36
N LEU A 832 -24.05 -16.10 -16.47
CA LEU A 832 -23.77 -16.60 -17.81
C LEU A 832 -22.28 -16.88 -18.00
N ALA A 833 -21.40 -16.00 -17.49
CA ALA A 833 -19.95 -16.15 -17.59
C ALA A 833 -19.46 -17.36 -16.82
N LYS A 834 -19.81 -17.46 -15.53
CA LYS A 834 -19.40 -18.56 -14.66
C LYS A 834 -19.95 -19.90 -15.11
N ALA A 835 -21.23 -19.96 -15.50
CA ALA A 835 -21.84 -21.19 -15.97
C ALA A 835 -21.20 -21.70 -17.28
N ALA A 836 -20.84 -20.79 -18.20
CA ALA A 836 -20.14 -21.14 -19.42
C ALA A 836 -18.71 -21.63 -19.10
N ARG A 837 -17.96 -20.91 -18.26
CA ARG A 837 -16.59 -21.29 -17.83
C ARG A 837 -16.55 -22.67 -17.18
N LYS A 838 -17.51 -22.96 -16.29
CA LYS A 838 -17.65 -24.26 -15.61
C LYS A 838 -18.19 -25.37 -16.51
N GLY A 839 -18.59 -25.05 -17.75
CA GLY A 839 -19.12 -26.01 -18.71
C GLY A 839 -20.53 -26.51 -18.40
N TYR A 840 -21.29 -25.79 -17.57
CA TYR A 840 -22.67 -26.13 -17.24
C TYR A 840 -23.64 -25.77 -18.37
N ILE A 841 -23.30 -24.74 -19.15
CA ILE A 841 -24.06 -24.27 -20.31
C ILE A 841 -23.14 -24.07 -21.53
N PRO A 842 -23.69 -24.03 -22.76
CA PRO A 842 -22.88 -23.81 -23.97
C PRO A 842 -22.14 -22.48 -23.97
N GLN A 843 -20.92 -22.47 -24.54
CA GLN A 843 -20.02 -21.31 -24.60
C GLN A 843 -20.63 -20.06 -25.27
N GLY A 844 -21.61 -20.21 -26.17
CA GLY A 844 -22.31 -19.06 -26.79
C GLY A 844 -23.13 -18.21 -25.80
N HIS A 845 -23.22 -18.59 -24.53
CA HIS A 845 -23.74 -17.74 -23.44
C HIS A 845 -22.66 -16.79 -22.88
N PHE A 846 -21.38 -17.13 -22.97
CA PHE A 846 -20.29 -16.24 -22.60
C PHE A 846 -20.26 -14.99 -23.49
N ASP A 847 -20.63 -15.11 -24.76
CA ASP A 847 -20.74 -13.96 -25.66
C ASP A 847 -21.80 -12.95 -25.19
N ALA A 848 -22.91 -13.44 -24.65
CA ALA A 848 -23.94 -12.60 -24.05
C ALA A 848 -23.43 -11.91 -22.78
N ALA A 849 -22.70 -12.63 -21.92
CA ALA A 849 -22.05 -12.06 -20.73
C ALA A 849 -21.04 -10.98 -21.09
N ARG A 850 -20.19 -11.22 -22.10
CA ARG A 850 -19.19 -10.26 -22.59
C ARG A 850 -19.82 -9.02 -23.20
N LYS A 851 -20.94 -9.18 -23.93
CA LYS A 851 -21.72 -8.06 -24.44
C LYS A 851 -22.28 -7.22 -23.30
N ALA A 852 -22.85 -7.87 -22.28
CA ALA A 852 -23.36 -7.20 -21.09
C ALA A 852 -22.26 -6.47 -20.32
N TYR A 853 -21.11 -7.11 -20.10
CA TYR A 853 -20.00 -6.50 -19.36
C TYR A 853 -19.51 -5.21 -20.02
N ARG A 854 -19.40 -5.20 -21.36
CA ARG A 854 -19.10 -3.96 -22.11
C ARG A 854 -20.18 -2.90 -21.95
N GLY A 855 -21.45 -3.30 -21.97
CA GLY A 855 -22.58 -2.41 -21.68
C GLY A 855 -22.51 -1.84 -20.27
N ILE A 856 -22.17 -2.65 -19.27
CA ILE A 856 -22.06 -2.25 -17.87
C ILE A 856 -20.96 -1.21 -17.71
N LEU A 857 -19.76 -1.47 -18.23
CA LEU A 857 -18.64 -0.52 -18.18
C LEU A 857 -18.97 0.79 -18.90
N LYS A 858 -19.72 0.72 -20.00
CA LYS A 858 -20.09 1.91 -20.78
C LYS A 858 -21.17 2.75 -20.12
N GLU A 859 -22.20 2.11 -19.59
CA GLU A 859 -23.42 2.79 -19.13
C GLU A 859 -23.35 3.17 -17.65
N PHE A 860 -22.75 2.31 -16.82
CA PHE A 860 -22.88 2.42 -15.36
C PHE A 860 -21.60 2.81 -14.62
N ILE A 861 -20.43 2.74 -15.26
CA ILE A 861 -19.18 3.13 -14.62
C ILE A 861 -18.90 4.61 -14.84
N GLU A 862 -18.69 5.33 -13.73
CA GLU A 862 -18.25 6.72 -13.72
C GLU A 862 -16.92 6.82 -12.99
N ILE A 863 -16.00 7.61 -13.55
CA ILE A 863 -14.69 7.88 -12.95
C ILE A 863 -14.65 9.36 -12.61
N GLU A 864 -14.54 9.66 -11.32
CA GLU A 864 -14.39 11.02 -10.80
C GLU A 864 -13.02 11.60 -11.15
N PRO A 865 -12.85 12.94 -11.19
CA PRO A 865 -11.56 13.58 -11.46
C PRO A 865 -10.43 13.18 -10.48
N ASN A 866 -10.78 12.73 -9.27
CA ASN A 866 -9.83 12.24 -8.27
C ASN A 866 -9.47 10.74 -8.45
N GLY A 867 -9.96 10.09 -9.51
CA GLY A 867 -9.72 8.67 -9.81
C GLY A 867 -10.67 7.69 -9.12
N GLN A 868 -11.64 8.15 -8.31
CA GLN A 868 -12.67 7.27 -7.72
C GLN A 868 -13.57 6.69 -8.81
N VAL A 869 -13.75 5.37 -8.77
CA VAL A 869 -14.68 4.67 -9.66
C VAL A 869 -16.00 4.41 -8.94
N ASN A 870 -17.12 4.81 -9.55
CA ASN A 870 -18.47 4.69 -9.03
C ASN A 870 -19.33 3.84 -9.97
N LEU A 871 -20.34 3.17 -9.41
CA LEU A 871 -21.37 2.45 -10.16
C LEU A 871 -22.72 3.14 -10.00
N LYS A 872 -23.25 3.72 -11.08
CA LYS A 872 -24.61 4.26 -11.11
C LYS A 872 -25.63 3.24 -11.60
N GLY A 873 -26.91 3.61 -11.61
CA GLY A 873 -27.96 2.81 -12.25
C GLY A 873 -28.45 1.62 -11.44
N THR A 874 -28.23 1.59 -10.12
CA THR A 874 -28.73 0.51 -9.26
C THR A 874 -30.00 0.91 -8.53
N VAL A 875 -31.04 0.09 -8.59
CA VAL A 875 -32.28 0.32 -7.82
C VAL A 875 -32.06 0.04 -6.32
N ALA A 876 -32.47 0.91 -5.41
CA ALA A 876 -32.14 0.79 -3.99
C ALA A 876 -32.71 -0.49 -3.34
N VAL A 877 -34.00 -0.76 -3.55
CA VAL A 877 -34.68 -1.98 -3.10
C VAL A 877 -35.97 -2.17 -3.88
N SER A 878 -36.39 -3.41 -4.11
CA SER A 878 -37.77 -3.72 -4.50
C SER A 878 -38.18 -4.98 -3.76
N GLY A 879 -39.44 -5.10 -3.35
CA GLY A 879 -39.93 -6.27 -2.62
C GLY A 879 -41.42 -6.48 -2.81
N LEU A 880 -41.96 -7.49 -2.12
CA LEU A 880 -43.39 -7.80 -2.15
C LEU A 880 -44.00 -7.66 -0.74
N GLY A 881 -45.27 -7.26 -0.67
CA GLY A 881 -46.02 -7.06 0.58
C GLY A 881 -45.43 -5.98 1.50
N GLY A 882 -45.62 -6.12 2.81
CA GLY A 882 -45.05 -5.20 3.81
C GLY A 882 -45.85 -3.90 4.02
N LYS A 883 -45.19 -2.89 4.64
CA LYS A 883 -45.73 -1.54 4.89
C LYS A 883 -44.66 -0.48 4.58
N PRO A 884 -44.90 0.49 3.66
CA PRO A 884 -46.05 0.57 2.75
C PRO A 884 -46.18 -0.71 1.90
N TYR A 885 -47.40 -1.01 1.45
CA TYR A 885 -47.67 -2.27 0.78
C TYR A 885 -47.09 -2.25 -0.64
N ARG A 886 -46.25 -3.24 -0.94
CA ARG A 886 -45.58 -3.39 -2.24
C ARG A 886 -46.31 -4.45 -3.06
N ASP A 887 -46.98 -4.02 -4.11
CA ASP A 887 -47.90 -4.88 -4.87
C ASP A 887 -47.24 -5.64 -6.04
N GLY A 888 -45.97 -5.36 -6.33
CA GLY A 888 -45.24 -5.98 -7.45
C GLY A 888 -45.73 -5.52 -8.84
N SER A 889 -46.49 -4.42 -8.89
CA SER A 889 -46.88 -3.78 -10.15
C SER A 889 -45.67 -3.16 -10.86
N PHE A 890 -45.82 -2.86 -12.15
CA PHE A 890 -44.80 -2.16 -12.92
C PHE A 890 -44.58 -0.76 -12.33
N GLU A 891 -45.68 -0.08 -11.99
CA GLU A 891 -45.70 1.25 -11.40
C GLU A 891 -44.96 1.28 -10.06
N TYR A 892 -45.12 0.24 -9.23
CA TYR A 892 -44.37 0.10 -7.99
C TYR A 892 -42.87 -0.06 -8.25
N TYR A 893 -42.44 -0.99 -9.12
CA TYR A 893 -41.01 -1.16 -9.40
C TYR A 893 -40.37 0.11 -9.97
N MET A 894 -41.07 0.84 -10.84
CA MET A 894 -40.58 2.10 -11.41
C MET A 894 -40.66 3.28 -10.43
N SER A 895 -41.25 3.11 -9.25
CA SER A 895 -41.29 4.13 -8.19
C SER A 895 -40.08 4.08 -7.25
N GLU A 896 -39.35 2.96 -7.24
CA GLU A 896 -38.18 2.78 -6.37
C GLU A 896 -36.99 3.62 -6.87
N PRO A 897 -36.21 4.23 -5.97
CA PRO A 897 -35.13 5.12 -6.36
C PRO A 897 -33.96 4.33 -6.97
N VAL A 898 -33.36 4.92 -8.00
CA VAL A 898 -32.10 4.46 -8.60
C VAL A 898 -30.97 5.31 -8.05
N ILE A 899 -29.98 4.69 -7.42
CA ILE A 899 -28.92 5.36 -6.69
C ILE A 899 -27.53 4.89 -7.16
N THR A 900 -26.54 5.76 -6.95
CA THR A 900 -25.13 5.46 -7.19
C THR A 900 -24.54 4.75 -5.98
N ASN A 901 -23.70 3.76 -6.22
CA ASN A 901 -23.01 2.97 -5.21
C ASN A 901 -23.94 2.28 -4.21
N ASP A 902 -25.15 1.87 -4.64
CA ASP A 902 -25.94 0.94 -3.83
C ASP A 902 -25.10 -0.31 -3.55
N SER A 903 -25.09 -0.72 -2.31
CA SER A 903 -24.32 -1.87 -1.84
C SER A 903 -24.57 -3.18 -2.61
N LYS A 904 -25.80 -3.45 -3.05
CA LYS A 904 -26.13 -4.67 -3.81
C LYS A 904 -25.56 -4.59 -5.21
N GLY A 905 -25.63 -3.42 -5.83
CA GLY A 905 -25.03 -3.13 -7.14
C GLY A 905 -23.52 -3.22 -7.10
N LEU A 906 -22.87 -2.58 -6.11
CA LEU A 906 -21.42 -2.65 -5.92
C LEU A 906 -20.96 -4.09 -5.76
N GLY A 907 -21.58 -4.86 -4.87
CA GLY A 907 -21.20 -6.26 -4.67
C GLY A 907 -21.42 -7.12 -5.91
N ALA A 908 -22.53 -6.92 -6.63
CA ALA A 908 -22.80 -7.62 -7.89
C ALA A 908 -21.78 -7.27 -8.97
N PHE A 909 -21.39 -6.00 -9.08
CA PHE A 909 -20.38 -5.56 -10.03
C PHE A 909 -19.02 -6.18 -9.72
N ILE A 910 -18.56 -6.14 -8.46
CA ILE A 910 -17.25 -6.68 -8.10
C ILE A 910 -17.17 -8.17 -8.46
N LEU A 911 -18.22 -8.94 -8.14
CA LEU A 911 -18.31 -10.35 -8.53
C LEU A 911 -18.31 -10.56 -10.05
N CYS A 912 -19.10 -9.76 -10.78
CA CYS A 912 -19.14 -9.81 -12.24
C CYS A 912 -17.78 -9.47 -12.85
N ALA A 913 -17.14 -8.39 -12.41
CA ALA A 913 -15.85 -7.94 -12.90
C ALA A 913 -14.76 -8.99 -12.65
N ALA A 914 -14.66 -9.54 -11.44
CA ALA A 914 -13.70 -10.60 -11.13
C ALA A 914 -13.92 -11.84 -12.02
N GLU A 915 -15.16 -12.30 -12.17
CA GLU A 915 -15.47 -13.43 -13.06
C GLU A 915 -15.14 -13.12 -14.53
N MET A 916 -15.35 -11.90 -15.00
CA MET A 916 -15.01 -11.49 -16.37
C MET A 916 -13.50 -11.42 -16.59
N GLU A 917 -12.76 -10.81 -15.66
CA GLU A 917 -11.29 -10.74 -15.65
C GLU A 917 -10.66 -12.14 -15.61
N LEU A 918 -11.22 -13.06 -14.83
CA LEU A 918 -10.83 -14.47 -14.79
C LEU A 918 -10.99 -15.15 -16.16
N ASN A 919 -12.06 -14.83 -16.90
CA ASN A 919 -12.33 -15.44 -18.20
C ASN A 919 -11.36 -14.98 -19.31
N GLU A 920 -10.78 -13.78 -19.21
CA GLU A 920 -9.85 -13.26 -20.22
C GLU A 920 -8.58 -14.11 -20.39
N THR A 921 -8.16 -14.77 -19.31
CA THR A 921 -6.91 -15.55 -19.26
C THR A 921 -7.10 -17.05 -19.51
N GLN A 922 -8.34 -17.53 -19.60
CA GLN A 922 -8.68 -18.97 -19.73
C GLN A 922 -8.07 -19.64 -20.97
N SER A 923 -7.84 -18.88 -22.03
CA SER A 923 -7.32 -19.43 -23.30
C SER A 923 -5.90 -19.99 -23.18
N VAL A 924 -5.11 -19.55 -22.19
CA VAL A 924 -3.69 -19.88 -22.03
C VAL A 924 -3.46 -21.39 -21.83
N GLY A 925 -4.24 -22.03 -20.97
CA GLY A 925 -4.13 -23.44 -20.58
C GLY A 925 -5.35 -24.29 -20.93
N LYS A 926 -6.26 -23.75 -21.75
CA LYS A 926 -7.51 -24.45 -22.14
C LYS A 926 -7.22 -25.85 -22.71
N GLY A 927 -7.97 -26.84 -22.22
CA GLY A 927 -7.83 -28.23 -22.65
C GLY A 927 -6.66 -28.99 -22.01
N LYS A 928 -5.90 -28.33 -21.13
CA LYS A 928 -4.86 -28.96 -20.31
C LYS A 928 -5.45 -29.41 -18.98
N THR A 929 -4.85 -30.46 -18.41
CA THR A 929 -5.20 -30.96 -17.07
C THR A 929 -3.93 -31.04 -16.23
N VAL A 930 -4.00 -30.53 -15.00
CA VAL A 930 -2.99 -30.74 -13.97
C VAL A 930 -3.49 -31.79 -12.98
N LEU A 931 -2.67 -32.80 -12.72
CA LEU A 931 -2.89 -33.79 -11.67
C LEU A 931 -2.01 -33.43 -10.46
N LEU A 932 -2.60 -33.39 -9.28
CA LEU A 932 -1.90 -33.35 -8.01
C LEU A 932 -1.85 -34.74 -7.40
N ASP A 933 -0.69 -35.14 -6.92
CA ASP A 933 -0.49 -36.45 -6.34
C ASP A 933 -1.20 -36.58 -4.98
N TYR A 934 -2.18 -37.48 -4.91
CA TYR A 934 -2.87 -37.90 -3.67
C TYR A 934 -2.55 -39.37 -3.33
N TYR A 935 -1.63 -40.00 -4.08
CA TYR A 935 -1.32 -41.41 -3.94
C TYR A 935 -0.09 -41.63 -3.07
N PHE A 936 1.00 -40.89 -3.30
CA PHE A 936 2.23 -40.95 -2.50
C PHE A 936 2.23 -39.93 -1.36
N ASN A 937 1.68 -38.73 -1.57
CA ASN A 937 1.28 -37.84 -0.47
C ASN A 937 -0.19 -38.11 -0.12
N ASN A 938 -0.43 -38.72 1.03
CA ASN A 938 -1.76 -39.23 1.39
C ASN A 938 -1.97 -39.16 2.91
N GLU A 939 -1.80 -37.97 3.47
CA GLU A 939 -1.99 -37.70 4.88
C GLU A 939 -3.48 -37.55 5.25
N TRP A 940 -3.86 -38.06 6.42
CA TRP A 940 -5.25 -38.04 6.91
C TRP A 940 -5.34 -37.42 8.31
N LYS A 941 -6.37 -36.60 8.53
CA LYS A 941 -6.75 -36.10 9.86
C LYS A 941 -8.24 -36.29 10.08
N LYS A 942 -8.68 -36.14 11.33
CA LYS A 942 -10.11 -36.00 11.64
C LYS A 942 -10.50 -34.54 11.50
N ASP A 943 -11.58 -34.27 10.78
CA ASP A 943 -12.20 -32.95 10.72
C ASP A 943 -12.97 -32.63 12.02
N ALA A 944 -13.69 -31.50 12.04
CA ALA A 944 -14.50 -31.09 13.19
C ALA A 944 -15.73 -31.99 13.45
N THR A 945 -16.10 -32.86 12.50
CA THR A 945 -17.16 -33.87 12.68
C THR A 945 -16.61 -35.21 13.16
N GLY A 946 -15.28 -35.37 13.22
CA GLY A 946 -14.59 -36.62 13.52
C GLY A 946 -14.40 -37.53 12.31
N THR A 947 -14.80 -37.07 11.12
CA THR A 947 -14.68 -37.78 9.85
C THR A 947 -13.23 -37.73 9.35
N PRO A 948 -12.63 -38.87 8.96
CA PRO A 948 -11.32 -38.87 8.32
C PRO A 948 -11.37 -38.13 6.98
N VAL A 949 -10.54 -37.11 6.84
CA VAL A 949 -10.37 -36.33 5.62
C VAL A 949 -8.90 -36.25 5.25
N ARG A 950 -8.61 -36.25 3.95
CA ARG A 950 -7.27 -35.98 3.43
C ARG A 950 -6.92 -34.51 3.71
N TRP A 951 -5.69 -34.24 4.09
CA TRP A 951 -5.21 -32.89 4.35
C TRP A 951 -3.75 -32.75 3.95
N HIS A 952 -3.24 -31.52 3.98
CA HIS A 952 -1.89 -31.14 3.57
C HIS A 952 -1.71 -31.20 2.05
N TYR A 953 -1.35 -30.06 1.45
CA TYR A 953 -1.14 -29.90 0.02
C TYR A 953 -2.30 -30.38 -0.87
N THR A 954 -3.54 -30.29 -0.41
CA THR A 954 -4.73 -30.65 -1.21
C THR A 954 -5.36 -29.43 -1.88
N TRP A 955 -6.00 -29.63 -3.04
CA TRP A 955 -6.72 -28.58 -3.78
C TRP A 955 -7.88 -27.97 -2.98
N GLU A 956 -8.49 -28.75 -2.09
CA GLU A 956 -9.66 -28.36 -1.31
C GLU A 956 -9.32 -27.67 0.03
N ASP A 957 -8.08 -27.76 0.50
CA ASP A 957 -7.65 -27.16 1.76
C ASP A 957 -7.36 -25.66 1.56
N LYS A 958 -8.16 -24.81 2.23
CA LYS A 958 -8.00 -23.35 2.28
C LYS A 958 -7.20 -22.88 3.51
N SER A 959 -6.85 -23.78 4.42
CA SER A 959 -6.01 -23.43 5.56
C SER A 959 -4.56 -23.26 5.11
N ASN A 960 -3.68 -22.84 6.04
CA ASN A 960 -2.28 -22.54 5.70
C ASN A 960 -1.62 -23.67 4.90
N SER A 961 -1.85 -24.94 5.24
CA SER A 961 -1.23 -26.15 4.66
C SER A 961 -1.70 -26.52 3.25
N GLY A 962 -2.72 -25.86 2.71
CA GLY A 962 -3.41 -26.31 1.50
C GLY A 962 -2.91 -25.68 0.19
N TYR A 963 -3.40 -26.22 -0.93
CA TYR A 963 -3.08 -25.78 -2.30
C TYR A 963 -4.28 -25.12 -3.01
N ALA A 964 -5.34 -24.76 -2.29
CA ALA A 964 -6.52 -24.12 -2.89
C ALA A 964 -6.17 -22.91 -3.76
N MET A 965 -5.30 -22.02 -3.28
CA MET A 965 -4.93 -20.82 -4.02
C MET A 965 -4.09 -21.11 -5.26
N LEU A 966 -3.21 -22.12 -5.20
CA LEU A 966 -2.50 -22.61 -6.39
C LEU A 966 -3.48 -23.20 -7.41
N GLY A 967 -4.48 -23.94 -6.94
CA GLY A 967 -5.57 -24.46 -7.76
C GLY A 967 -6.33 -23.33 -8.46
N ASP A 968 -6.59 -22.23 -7.76
CA ASP A 968 -7.22 -21.03 -8.33
C ASP A 968 -6.37 -20.36 -9.42
N ILE A 969 -5.04 -20.33 -9.26
CA ILE A 969 -4.13 -19.83 -10.31
C ILE A 969 -4.20 -20.73 -11.55
N PHE A 970 -4.18 -22.07 -11.41
CA PHE A 970 -4.36 -22.98 -12.56
C PHE A 970 -5.72 -22.79 -13.24
N ASN A 971 -6.78 -22.69 -12.44
CA ASN A 971 -8.14 -22.46 -12.93
C ASN A 971 -8.24 -21.13 -13.69
N ARG A 972 -7.57 -20.06 -13.24
CA ARG A 972 -7.51 -18.75 -13.93
C ARG A 972 -6.98 -18.90 -15.35
N TYR A 973 -5.90 -19.63 -15.52
CA TYR A 973 -5.33 -19.89 -16.84
C TYR A 973 -6.01 -21.04 -17.61
N GLY A 974 -7.20 -21.49 -17.17
CA GLY A 974 -8.04 -22.45 -17.90
C GLY A 974 -7.56 -23.90 -17.87
N VAL A 975 -6.65 -24.23 -16.95
CA VAL A 975 -6.19 -25.61 -16.71
C VAL A 975 -7.19 -26.30 -15.78
N GLN A 976 -7.63 -27.49 -16.15
CA GLN A 976 -8.47 -28.30 -15.26
C GLN A 976 -7.62 -28.91 -14.15
N ILE A 977 -7.96 -28.63 -12.89
CA ILE A 977 -7.35 -29.27 -11.72
C ILE A 977 -8.03 -30.61 -11.42
N LYS A 978 -7.22 -31.63 -11.15
CA LYS A 978 -7.66 -32.96 -10.72
C LYS A 978 -6.66 -33.54 -9.72
N SER A 979 -7.08 -34.54 -8.96
CA SER A 979 -6.21 -35.33 -8.08
C SER A 979 -5.94 -36.71 -8.69
N LEU A 980 -4.77 -37.27 -8.38
CA LEU A 980 -4.40 -38.63 -8.70
C LEU A 980 -4.43 -39.49 -7.42
N GLU A 981 -5.53 -40.20 -7.21
CA GLU A 981 -5.73 -41.05 -6.03
C GLU A 981 -5.25 -42.50 -6.20
N ASN A 982 -4.90 -42.88 -7.43
CA ASN A 982 -4.52 -44.24 -7.81
C ASN A 982 -3.08 -44.29 -8.31
N LEU A 983 -2.50 -45.50 -8.35
CA LEU A 983 -1.13 -45.73 -8.80
C LEU A 983 -0.85 -45.04 -10.16
N PRO A 984 0.26 -44.28 -10.30
CA PRO A 984 0.64 -43.68 -11.58
C PRO A 984 1.06 -44.77 -12.56
N THR A 985 0.27 -44.89 -13.63
CA THR A 985 0.48 -45.82 -14.74
C THR A 985 0.32 -45.04 -16.04
N SER A 986 0.68 -45.66 -17.17
CA SER A 986 0.41 -45.07 -18.48
C SER A 986 -1.07 -44.77 -18.71
N ALA A 987 -1.99 -45.50 -18.06
CA ALA A 987 -3.42 -45.28 -18.20
C ALA A 987 -3.91 -44.08 -17.36
N THR A 988 -3.45 -43.98 -16.11
CA THR A 988 -3.89 -42.91 -15.20
C THR A 988 -3.29 -41.55 -15.55
N LEU A 989 -2.09 -41.52 -16.14
CA LEU A 989 -1.43 -40.28 -16.58
C LEU A 989 -1.83 -39.84 -18.01
N LYS A 990 -2.55 -40.68 -18.77
CA LYS A 990 -2.80 -40.47 -20.21
C LYS A 990 -3.38 -39.10 -20.56
N ASN A 991 -4.26 -38.56 -19.72
CA ASN A 991 -4.95 -37.29 -19.98
C ASN A 991 -4.34 -36.10 -19.21
N ALA A 992 -3.26 -36.33 -18.45
CA ALA A 992 -2.57 -35.27 -17.72
C ALA A 992 -1.60 -34.54 -18.65
N SER A 993 -1.64 -33.21 -18.61
CA SER A 993 -0.60 -32.38 -19.23
C SER A 993 0.53 -32.08 -18.25
N ILE A 994 0.17 -31.88 -16.98
CA ILE A 994 1.07 -31.61 -15.86
C ILE A 994 0.75 -32.62 -14.75
N TYR A 995 1.78 -33.17 -14.11
CA TYR A 995 1.64 -34.00 -12.92
C TYR A 995 2.56 -33.44 -11.83
N ILE A 996 1.97 -33.02 -10.71
CA ILE A 996 2.66 -32.48 -9.54
C ILE A 996 2.75 -33.60 -8.50
N MET A 997 3.97 -34.10 -8.31
CA MET A 997 4.33 -34.93 -7.18
C MET A 997 4.84 -34.01 -6.08
N ILE A 998 4.24 -34.11 -4.91
CA ILE A 998 4.52 -33.29 -3.75
C ILE A 998 4.81 -34.23 -2.58
N ASP A 999 5.85 -33.93 -1.82
CA ASP A 999 6.15 -34.45 -0.48
C ASP A 999 5.67 -35.89 -0.19
N PRO A 1000 6.26 -36.93 -0.84
CA PRO A 1000 5.84 -38.32 -0.61
C PRO A 1000 5.96 -38.72 0.87
N ASP A 1001 4.92 -39.35 1.42
CA ASP A 1001 4.83 -39.63 2.85
C ASP A 1001 5.94 -40.57 3.35
N THR A 1002 6.34 -40.37 4.60
CA THR A 1002 7.12 -41.35 5.37
C THR A 1002 6.23 -42.09 6.37
N GLU A 1003 6.81 -43.03 7.12
CA GLU A 1003 6.11 -43.73 8.22
C GLU A 1003 5.76 -42.78 9.38
N LYS A 1004 6.32 -41.55 9.41
CA LYS A 1004 6.00 -40.52 10.41
C LYS A 1004 4.62 -39.92 10.17
N GLU A 1005 4.23 -39.70 8.91
CA GLU A 1005 2.97 -39.07 8.55
C GLU A 1005 1.86 -40.11 8.29
N THR A 1006 2.22 -41.22 7.63
CA THR A 1006 1.27 -42.25 7.19
C THR A 1006 1.74 -43.63 7.63
N GLU A 1007 0.90 -44.39 8.34
CA GLU A 1007 1.27 -45.73 8.90
C GLU A 1007 1.77 -46.73 7.84
N LYS A 1008 1.23 -46.63 6.62
CA LYS A 1008 1.58 -47.49 5.47
C LYS A 1008 1.81 -46.62 4.24
N PRO A 1009 2.93 -45.88 4.19
CA PRO A 1009 3.20 -44.97 3.09
C PRO A 1009 3.41 -45.76 1.80
N LYS A 1010 3.08 -45.14 0.67
CA LYS A 1010 3.29 -45.72 -0.66
C LYS A 1010 4.54 -45.09 -1.24
N TYR A 1011 5.45 -45.92 -1.74
CA TYR A 1011 6.73 -45.46 -2.28
C TYR A 1011 6.77 -45.54 -3.81
N VAL A 1012 7.57 -44.68 -4.42
CA VAL A 1012 7.80 -44.67 -5.86
C VAL A 1012 8.68 -45.87 -6.27
N GLY A 1013 8.06 -46.99 -6.60
CA GLY A 1013 8.78 -48.19 -7.03
C GLY A 1013 9.39 -48.08 -8.44
N PRO A 1014 10.22 -49.07 -8.84
CA PRO A 1014 10.84 -49.08 -10.16
C PRO A 1014 9.84 -49.08 -11.33
N LYS A 1015 8.68 -49.71 -11.17
CA LYS A 1015 7.64 -49.78 -12.21
C LYS A 1015 6.98 -48.42 -12.42
N GLU A 1016 6.68 -47.73 -11.33
CA GLU A 1016 6.10 -46.40 -11.28
C GLU A 1016 7.08 -45.39 -11.89
N ALA A 1017 8.36 -45.47 -11.51
CA ALA A 1017 9.39 -44.60 -12.08
C ALA A 1017 9.55 -44.79 -13.60
N ILE A 1018 9.41 -46.02 -14.12
CA ILE A 1018 9.40 -46.28 -15.57
C ILE A 1018 8.14 -45.68 -16.22
N ALA A 1019 6.96 -45.88 -15.63
CA ALA A 1019 5.71 -45.35 -16.17
C ALA A 1019 5.72 -43.81 -16.25
N ILE A 1020 6.12 -43.14 -15.17
CA ILE A 1020 6.21 -41.67 -15.08
C ILE A 1020 7.26 -41.15 -16.07
N SER A 1021 8.47 -41.71 -16.08
CA SER A 1021 9.51 -41.25 -17.02
C SER A 1021 9.13 -41.47 -18.49
N ASN A 1022 8.44 -42.57 -18.84
CA ASN A 1022 7.91 -42.76 -20.18
C ASN A 1022 6.83 -41.74 -20.55
N TRP A 1023 5.94 -41.40 -19.61
CA TRP A 1023 4.95 -40.34 -19.81
C TRP A 1023 5.61 -38.98 -20.05
N VAL A 1024 6.62 -38.61 -19.26
CA VAL A 1024 7.43 -37.40 -19.49
C VAL A 1024 8.10 -37.46 -20.87
N LYS A 1025 8.72 -38.59 -21.23
CA LYS A 1025 9.37 -38.77 -22.54
C LYS A 1025 8.44 -38.47 -23.71
N ASN A 1026 7.14 -38.74 -23.53
CA ASN A 1026 6.09 -38.54 -24.52
C ASN A 1026 5.46 -37.14 -24.52
N GLY A 1027 5.91 -36.20 -23.68
CA GLY A 1027 5.46 -34.80 -23.69
C GLY A 1027 4.87 -34.28 -22.37
N GLY A 1028 4.76 -35.14 -21.36
CA GLY A 1028 4.28 -34.75 -20.02
C GLY A 1028 5.21 -33.76 -19.32
N VAL A 1029 4.63 -32.91 -18.47
CA VAL A 1029 5.36 -32.01 -17.57
C VAL A 1029 5.29 -32.56 -16.15
N LEU A 1030 6.40 -33.08 -15.64
CA LEU A 1030 6.50 -33.55 -14.26
C LEU A 1030 7.01 -32.41 -13.37
N VAL A 1031 6.32 -32.18 -12.27
CA VAL A 1031 6.74 -31.29 -11.19
C VAL A 1031 7.05 -32.18 -9.99
N MET A 1032 8.25 -32.04 -9.44
CA MET A 1032 8.73 -32.79 -8.27
C MET A 1032 9.04 -31.79 -7.16
N LEU A 1033 8.21 -31.78 -6.13
CA LEU A 1033 8.35 -30.94 -4.94
C LEU A 1033 8.59 -31.86 -3.75
N SER A 1034 9.58 -31.55 -2.93
CA SER A 1034 9.92 -32.32 -1.72
C SER A 1034 10.30 -31.35 -0.62
N ASN A 1035 9.94 -31.62 0.62
CA ASN A 1035 10.38 -30.83 1.77
C ASN A 1035 11.79 -31.28 2.22
N ASP A 1036 12.20 -31.01 3.47
CA ASP A 1036 13.48 -31.45 4.07
C ASP A 1036 13.46 -32.86 4.69
N ALA A 1037 14.65 -33.32 5.08
CA ALA A 1037 14.89 -34.64 5.68
C ALA A 1037 14.03 -34.88 6.93
N GLY A 1038 13.20 -35.92 6.87
CA GLY A 1038 12.29 -36.33 7.95
C GLY A 1038 10.83 -35.89 7.77
N ASN A 1039 10.52 -35.12 6.72
CA ASN A 1039 9.15 -34.79 6.31
C ASN A 1039 8.77 -35.41 4.95
N ALA A 1040 9.77 -35.81 4.14
CA ALA A 1040 9.58 -36.42 2.83
C ALA A 1040 10.35 -37.74 2.67
N GLU A 1041 9.83 -38.67 1.86
CA GLU A 1041 10.54 -39.90 1.50
C GLU A 1041 11.50 -39.70 0.32
N PHE A 1042 12.79 -39.55 0.60
CA PHE A 1042 13.79 -39.26 -0.42
C PHE A 1042 14.31 -40.48 -1.18
N LYS A 1043 14.43 -41.65 -0.56
CA LYS A 1043 15.19 -42.78 -1.13
C LYS A 1043 14.54 -43.30 -2.42
N ASN A 1044 13.23 -43.50 -2.45
CA ASN A 1044 12.57 -43.96 -3.67
C ASN A 1044 12.23 -42.79 -4.61
N PHE A 1045 11.92 -41.61 -4.06
CA PHE A 1045 11.71 -40.41 -4.87
C PHE A 1045 12.96 -40.03 -5.70
N ASN A 1046 14.16 -40.16 -5.12
CA ASN A 1046 15.42 -39.93 -5.82
C ASN A 1046 15.73 -40.99 -6.90
N GLN A 1047 15.17 -42.21 -6.83
CA GLN A 1047 15.31 -43.17 -7.94
C GLN A 1047 14.59 -42.68 -9.21
N LEU A 1048 13.48 -41.96 -9.06
CA LEU A 1048 12.82 -41.28 -10.17
C LEU A 1048 13.59 -40.03 -10.58
N ALA A 1049 13.98 -39.16 -9.64
CA ALA A 1049 14.70 -37.91 -9.93
C ALA A 1049 16.02 -38.16 -10.69
N ALA A 1050 16.75 -39.23 -10.33
CA ALA A 1050 18.02 -39.58 -10.95
C ALA A 1050 17.91 -39.87 -12.45
N LYS A 1051 16.74 -40.32 -12.95
CA LYS A 1051 16.48 -40.50 -14.39
C LYS A 1051 16.55 -39.20 -15.18
N PHE A 1052 16.41 -38.07 -14.48
CA PHE A 1052 16.44 -36.73 -15.05
C PHE A 1052 17.71 -35.95 -14.65
N GLY A 1053 18.68 -36.61 -14.01
CA GLY A 1053 19.93 -35.99 -13.57
C GLY A 1053 19.80 -35.09 -12.36
N ILE A 1054 18.78 -35.32 -11.53
CA ILE A 1054 18.48 -34.54 -10.33
C ILE A 1054 18.52 -35.48 -9.12
N GLN A 1055 19.03 -35.01 -8.00
CA GLN A 1055 18.93 -35.67 -6.71
C GLN A 1055 18.62 -34.60 -5.65
N PHE A 1056 17.63 -34.87 -4.82
CA PHE A 1056 17.31 -34.08 -3.63
C PHE A 1056 18.21 -34.53 -2.49
N ASN A 1057 18.85 -33.58 -1.80
CA ASN A 1057 19.71 -33.87 -0.66
C ASN A 1057 18.88 -33.97 0.63
N GLU A 1058 19.33 -34.78 1.57
CA GLU A 1058 18.70 -34.91 2.89
C GLU A 1058 19.15 -33.79 3.86
N ASP A 1059 19.28 -32.56 3.35
CA ASP A 1059 19.59 -31.37 4.13
C ASP A 1059 18.34 -30.48 4.33
N SER A 1060 18.44 -29.57 5.30
CA SER A 1060 17.43 -28.56 5.60
C SER A 1060 18.12 -27.20 5.60
N LYS A 1061 17.88 -26.40 4.55
CA LYS A 1061 18.52 -25.10 4.32
C LYS A 1061 17.55 -23.95 4.55
N ASN A 1062 18.07 -22.75 4.78
CA ASN A 1062 17.25 -21.52 4.88
C ASN A 1062 16.22 -21.55 6.03
N ARG A 1063 16.66 -22.02 7.20
CA ARG A 1063 15.82 -22.10 8.38
C ARG A 1063 15.41 -20.71 8.88
N VAL A 1064 14.13 -20.55 9.21
CA VAL A 1064 13.53 -19.30 9.69
C VAL A 1064 13.22 -19.40 11.18
N GLN A 1065 13.64 -18.42 11.97
CA GLN A 1065 13.42 -18.35 13.41
C GLN A 1065 12.45 -17.22 13.77
N ASN A 1066 11.51 -17.45 14.69
CA ASN A 1066 10.66 -16.41 15.32
C ASN A 1066 10.07 -15.39 14.32
N ASP A 1067 9.42 -15.88 13.26
CA ASP A 1067 8.78 -15.07 12.20
C ASP A 1067 9.74 -14.06 11.50
N GLN A 1068 11.05 -14.30 11.52
CA GLN A 1068 12.03 -13.52 10.76
C GLN A 1068 12.02 -13.93 9.28
N TYR A 1069 10.92 -13.64 8.56
CA TYR A 1069 10.69 -14.10 7.18
C TYR A 1069 11.84 -13.78 6.21
N GLU A 1070 12.58 -12.69 6.43
CA GLU A 1070 13.78 -12.33 5.66
C GLU A 1070 14.84 -13.42 5.61
N GLN A 1071 14.94 -14.28 6.64
CA GLN A 1071 15.85 -15.43 6.64
C GLN A 1071 15.49 -16.46 5.57
N GLY A 1072 14.23 -16.50 5.13
CA GLY A 1072 13.76 -17.36 4.04
C GLY A 1072 13.91 -16.73 2.66
N ALA A 1073 14.52 -15.54 2.53
CA ALA A 1073 14.58 -14.84 1.26
C ALA A 1073 15.52 -15.51 0.26
N VAL A 1074 15.00 -15.80 -0.94
CA VAL A 1074 15.75 -16.25 -2.11
C VAL A 1074 15.41 -15.34 -3.28
N LEU A 1075 16.42 -14.71 -3.87
CA LEU A 1075 16.25 -13.77 -4.97
C LEU A 1075 16.37 -14.49 -6.32
N THR A 1076 15.42 -14.26 -7.22
CA THR A 1076 15.60 -14.65 -8.63
C THR A 1076 16.50 -13.64 -9.34
N THR A 1077 17.20 -14.10 -10.38
CA THR A 1077 18.12 -13.28 -11.18
C THR A 1077 17.53 -12.93 -12.54
N THR A 1078 17.99 -11.82 -13.11
CA THR A 1078 17.59 -11.38 -14.45
C THR A 1078 17.95 -12.46 -15.49
N GLY A 1079 17.02 -12.79 -16.39
CA GLY A 1079 17.19 -13.86 -17.36
C GLY A 1079 16.87 -15.27 -16.83
N ASN A 1080 16.27 -15.39 -15.65
CA ASN A 1080 15.70 -16.64 -15.16
C ASN A 1080 14.70 -17.20 -16.20
N PRO A 1081 14.73 -18.50 -16.52
CA PRO A 1081 13.87 -19.07 -17.56
C PRO A 1081 12.40 -19.21 -17.16
N ILE A 1082 12.07 -19.05 -15.88
CA ILE A 1082 10.72 -19.14 -15.31
C ILE A 1082 10.22 -17.75 -14.93
N PHE A 1083 11.04 -16.99 -14.19
CA PHE A 1083 10.64 -15.71 -13.61
C PHE A 1083 11.09 -14.53 -14.45
N SER A 1084 10.15 -13.67 -14.84
CA SER A 1084 10.41 -12.57 -15.79
C SER A 1084 11.07 -11.34 -15.14
N ALA A 1085 10.95 -11.21 -13.83
CA ALA A 1085 11.52 -10.14 -13.01
C ALA A 1085 12.44 -10.71 -11.91
N ASN A 1086 13.25 -9.85 -11.29
CA ASN A 1086 13.99 -10.18 -10.08
C ASN A 1086 13.00 -10.22 -8.91
N ARG A 1087 12.57 -11.41 -8.52
CA ARG A 1087 11.55 -11.64 -7.49
C ARG A 1087 12.21 -12.01 -6.18
N LYS A 1088 11.65 -11.54 -5.08
CA LYS A 1088 12.02 -11.99 -3.73
C LYS A 1088 11.08 -13.09 -3.29
N LEU A 1089 11.58 -14.31 -3.23
CA LEU A 1089 10.80 -15.50 -2.90
C LEU A 1089 11.03 -15.89 -1.44
N PHE A 1090 9.98 -16.21 -0.70
CA PHE A 1090 10.11 -16.78 0.65
C PHE A 1090 10.18 -18.29 0.59
N ILE A 1091 11.37 -18.89 0.64
CA ILE A 1091 11.61 -20.34 0.58
C ILE A 1091 12.23 -20.75 1.92
N LYS A 1092 11.63 -21.70 2.66
CA LYS A 1092 12.09 -22.04 4.01
C LYS A 1092 12.40 -23.53 4.11
N GLU A 1093 13.40 -23.88 4.91
CA GLU A 1093 13.69 -25.28 5.27
C GLU A 1093 13.72 -26.22 4.05
N TYR A 1094 14.40 -25.79 2.98
CA TYR A 1094 14.39 -26.51 1.70
C TYR A 1094 15.51 -27.55 1.60
N SER A 1095 15.27 -28.61 0.82
CA SER A 1095 16.26 -29.59 0.38
C SER A 1095 17.05 -29.06 -0.82
N SER A 1096 18.39 -28.99 -0.70
CA SER A 1096 19.23 -28.58 -1.82
C SER A 1096 19.32 -29.67 -2.89
N LEU A 1097 19.57 -29.28 -4.14
CA LEU A 1097 19.63 -30.21 -5.28
C LEU A 1097 21.06 -30.48 -5.74
N GLN A 1098 21.37 -31.75 -6.01
CA GLN A 1098 22.49 -32.14 -6.85
C GLN A 1098 22.00 -32.31 -8.30
N VAL A 1099 22.69 -31.67 -9.25
CA VAL A 1099 22.31 -31.60 -10.66
C VAL A 1099 23.48 -32.02 -11.54
N ASN A 1100 23.25 -32.96 -12.48
CA ASN A 1100 24.25 -33.38 -13.48
C ASN A 1100 23.90 -32.87 -14.89
N SER A 1101 24.65 -33.29 -15.92
CA SER A 1101 24.51 -32.79 -17.29
C SER A 1101 23.13 -33.00 -17.96
N LEU A 1102 22.23 -33.80 -17.39
CA LEU A 1102 20.87 -34.00 -17.92
C LEU A 1102 19.88 -32.90 -17.49
N ALA A 1103 20.25 -32.07 -16.51
CA ALA A 1103 19.41 -31.02 -15.96
C ALA A 1103 20.19 -29.71 -15.80
N VAL A 1104 19.46 -28.60 -15.66
CA VAL A 1104 20.03 -27.26 -15.50
C VAL A 1104 19.42 -26.64 -14.25
N THR A 1105 20.27 -26.12 -13.36
CA THR A 1105 19.83 -25.30 -12.24
C THR A 1105 19.24 -24.00 -12.75
N VAL A 1106 18.00 -23.70 -12.36
CA VAL A 1106 17.29 -22.46 -12.74
C VAL A 1106 17.16 -21.48 -11.58
N LEU A 1107 17.37 -21.90 -10.33
CA LEU A 1107 17.47 -21.00 -9.18
C LEU A 1107 18.54 -21.50 -8.20
N LYS A 1108 19.36 -20.59 -7.67
CA LYS A 1108 20.37 -20.85 -6.65
C LYS A 1108 20.16 -19.95 -5.45
N ASN A 1109 20.63 -20.39 -4.29
CA ASN A 1109 20.80 -19.56 -3.10
C ASN A 1109 22.22 -19.80 -2.57
N GLY A 1110 23.10 -18.81 -2.75
CA GLY A 1110 24.54 -19.02 -2.54
C GLY A 1110 25.08 -20.11 -3.47
N GLU A 1111 25.66 -21.16 -2.89
CA GLU A 1111 26.20 -22.31 -3.62
C GLU A 1111 25.16 -23.42 -3.87
N ASP A 1112 24.04 -23.38 -3.14
CA ASP A 1112 23.01 -24.41 -3.19
C ASP A 1112 22.14 -24.27 -4.46
N ASN A 1113 21.89 -25.37 -5.16
CA ASN A 1113 20.89 -25.42 -6.23
C ASN A 1113 19.51 -25.60 -5.60
N VAL A 1114 18.59 -24.68 -5.88
CA VAL A 1114 17.25 -24.65 -5.25
C VAL A 1114 16.21 -25.22 -6.20
N MET A 1115 16.21 -24.77 -7.46
CA MET A 1115 15.31 -25.27 -8.51
C MET A 1115 16.11 -25.78 -9.70
N ALA A 1116 15.65 -26.87 -10.30
CA ALA A 1116 16.26 -27.45 -11.50
C ALA A 1116 15.21 -27.81 -12.56
N VAL A 1117 15.62 -27.76 -13.83
CA VAL A 1117 14.80 -28.14 -14.98
C VAL A 1117 15.56 -29.14 -15.84
N ALA A 1118 14.89 -30.24 -16.21
CA ALA A 1118 15.41 -31.23 -17.15
C ALA A 1118 14.51 -31.32 -18.40
N LYS A 1119 15.13 -31.62 -19.54
CA LYS A 1119 14.41 -32.05 -20.74
C LYS A 1119 14.58 -33.55 -20.90
N TYR A 1120 13.48 -34.28 -21.04
CA TYR A 1120 13.50 -35.73 -21.20
C TYR A 1120 12.55 -36.13 -22.33
N GLY A 1121 13.13 -36.54 -23.47
CA GLY A 1121 12.36 -36.73 -24.70
C GLY A 1121 11.65 -35.43 -25.11
N LYS A 1122 10.32 -35.49 -25.27
CA LYS A 1122 9.49 -34.34 -25.61
C LYS A 1122 9.03 -33.52 -24.39
N GLY A 1123 9.11 -34.09 -23.19
CA GLY A 1123 8.59 -33.48 -21.97
C GLY A 1123 9.61 -32.68 -21.17
N THR A 1124 9.16 -32.23 -20.01
CA THR A 1124 9.93 -31.37 -19.10
C THR A 1124 9.76 -31.86 -17.68
N VAL A 1125 10.84 -31.79 -16.89
CA VAL A 1125 10.79 -32.00 -15.44
C VAL A 1125 11.21 -30.71 -14.76
N PHE A 1126 10.43 -30.28 -13.77
CA PHE A 1126 10.79 -29.21 -12.84
C PHE A 1126 10.93 -29.83 -11.45
N ALA A 1127 12.04 -29.56 -10.78
CA ALA A 1127 12.30 -30.03 -9.43
C ALA A 1127 12.61 -28.85 -8.50
N PHE A 1128 12.08 -28.90 -7.29
CA PHE A 1128 12.30 -27.90 -6.26
C PHE A 1128 12.19 -28.55 -4.88
N GLY A 1129 13.21 -28.37 -4.04
CA GLY A 1129 13.25 -28.93 -2.69
C GLY A 1129 12.43 -28.16 -1.65
N ASP A 1130 11.35 -27.50 -2.04
CA ASP A 1130 10.38 -26.91 -1.11
C ASP A 1130 8.96 -27.02 -1.71
N PRO A 1131 7.94 -27.35 -0.91
CA PRO A 1131 6.52 -27.35 -1.31
C PRO A 1131 5.92 -25.94 -1.55
N TRP A 1132 6.64 -24.87 -1.18
CA TRP A 1132 6.60 -23.41 -1.35
C TRP A 1132 5.35 -22.65 -1.83
N ILE A 1133 4.55 -23.23 -2.70
CA ILE A 1133 3.42 -22.58 -3.37
C ILE A 1133 2.08 -22.97 -2.71
N TYR A 1134 2.08 -23.15 -1.40
CA TYR A 1134 0.87 -23.39 -0.61
C TYR A 1134 0.31 -22.09 -0.02
N ASN A 1135 -0.94 -22.14 0.45
CA ASN A 1135 -1.73 -20.97 0.85
C ASN A 1135 -0.98 -20.04 1.81
N GLU A 1136 -0.24 -20.60 2.79
CA GLU A 1136 0.57 -19.84 3.76
C GLU A 1136 1.44 -18.75 3.13
N TYR A 1137 1.92 -19.00 1.90
CA TYR A 1137 2.87 -18.12 1.18
C TYR A 1137 2.27 -17.39 0.00
N LEU A 1138 1.03 -17.72 -0.37
CA LEU A 1138 0.36 -17.10 -1.50
C LEU A 1138 -0.69 -16.07 -1.07
N ASP A 1139 -1.24 -16.21 0.13
CA ASP A 1139 -2.46 -15.50 0.53
C ASP A 1139 -2.26 -14.11 1.15
N GLY A 1140 -1.00 -13.68 1.27
CA GLY A 1140 -0.60 -12.35 1.75
C GLY A 1140 -0.82 -12.11 3.24
N ARG A 1141 -1.22 -13.12 4.04
CA ARG A 1141 -1.53 -12.93 5.47
C ARG A 1141 -0.32 -13.07 6.39
N ARG A 1142 0.69 -13.87 6.02
CA ARG A 1142 1.87 -14.15 6.87
C ARG A 1142 3.13 -13.43 6.41
N LEU A 1143 3.42 -13.47 5.12
CA LEU A 1143 4.66 -12.91 4.57
C LEU A 1143 4.71 -11.40 4.76
N SER A 1144 5.87 -10.89 5.15
CA SER A 1144 6.09 -9.44 5.18
C SER A 1144 5.95 -8.85 3.78
N PRO A 1145 5.45 -7.62 3.65
CA PRO A 1145 5.41 -6.94 2.36
C PRO A 1145 6.78 -6.92 1.68
N GLY A 1146 6.80 -7.21 0.38
CA GLY A 1146 8.03 -7.31 -0.44
C GLY A 1146 8.42 -8.73 -0.86
N PHE A 1147 7.72 -9.77 -0.40
CA PHE A 1147 7.81 -11.11 -0.99
C PHE A 1147 6.84 -11.27 -2.15
N ASP A 1148 7.33 -11.78 -3.28
CA ASP A 1148 6.63 -11.85 -4.57
C ASP A 1148 6.01 -13.23 -4.85
N ASN A 1149 5.82 -14.06 -3.83
CA ASN A 1149 5.47 -15.47 -3.97
C ASN A 1149 4.21 -15.71 -4.83
N TYR A 1150 3.15 -14.89 -4.65
CA TYR A 1150 1.94 -15.02 -5.45
C TYR A 1150 2.18 -14.75 -6.94
N ALA A 1151 2.81 -13.64 -7.27
CA ALA A 1151 3.14 -13.29 -8.65
C ALA A 1151 4.16 -14.27 -9.27
N ALA A 1152 5.08 -14.81 -8.45
CA ALA A 1152 6.01 -15.85 -8.88
C ALA A 1152 5.27 -17.17 -9.17
N ALA A 1153 4.29 -17.56 -8.35
CA ALA A 1153 3.44 -18.72 -8.59
C ALA A 1153 2.65 -18.58 -9.90
N GLU A 1154 2.13 -17.39 -10.22
CA GLU A 1154 1.49 -17.14 -11.51
C GLU A 1154 2.45 -17.32 -12.70
N GLU A 1155 3.67 -16.77 -12.62
CA GLU A 1155 4.67 -16.95 -13.68
C GLU A 1155 5.09 -18.42 -13.83
N TRP A 1156 5.26 -19.12 -12.71
CA TRP A 1156 5.58 -20.52 -12.70
C TRP A 1156 4.47 -21.37 -13.34
N VAL A 1157 3.20 -21.13 -13.01
CA VAL A 1157 2.06 -21.81 -13.65
C VAL A 1157 2.01 -21.53 -15.16
N LYS A 1158 2.17 -20.27 -15.59
CA LYS A 1158 2.26 -19.92 -17.02
C LYS A 1158 3.41 -20.66 -17.71
N TRP A 1159 4.57 -20.71 -17.05
CA TRP A 1159 5.74 -21.40 -17.57
C TRP A 1159 5.47 -22.90 -17.73
N LEU A 1160 4.87 -23.55 -16.73
CA LEU A 1160 4.49 -24.97 -16.79
C LEU A 1160 3.53 -25.25 -17.94
N ILE A 1161 2.49 -24.44 -18.12
CA ILE A 1161 1.54 -24.57 -19.23
C ILE A 1161 2.27 -24.53 -20.57
N LYS A 1162 3.20 -23.57 -20.73
CA LYS A 1162 4.04 -23.42 -21.94
C LYS A 1162 4.97 -24.62 -22.17
N GLN A 1163 5.35 -25.35 -21.14
CA GLN A 1163 6.17 -26.56 -21.29
C GLN A 1163 5.37 -27.77 -21.79
N THR A 1164 4.03 -27.73 -21.71
CA THR A 1164 3.20 -28.84 -22.22
C THR A 1164 3.28 -28.88 -23.74
N LYS A 1165 3.81 -29.98 -24.29
CA LYS A 1165 3.85 -30.22 -25.74
C LYS A 1165 2.88 -31.35 -26.06
N TRP A 1166 1.80 -31.02 -26.74
CA TRP A 1166 0.87 -31.98 -27.30
C TRP A 1166 0.88 -31.84 -28.81
#